data_AF-A0A0B8RUK1-F1
#
_entry.id   AF-A0A0B8RUK1-F1
#
_cell.length_a   1.000
_cell.length_b   1.000
_cell.length_c   1.000
_cell.angle_alpha   90.00
_cell.angle_beta   90.00
_cell.angle_gamma   90.00
#
_symmetry.space_group_name_H-M   'P 1'
#
loop_
_entity.id
_entity.type
_entity.pdbx_description
1 polymer ?
#
loop_
_entity_poly.entity_id
_entity_poly.type
_entity_poly.pdbx_seq_one_letter_code
_entity_poly.pdbx_strand_id
1 'polypeptide(L)'
;MADDSRQNKLAAAKKKLKEYQQKNSPVSTAGAKKKRRSKEASRPETPVSDGVQSPENAHNDGDTATGVSLLSNSKDLSAGVAPNPGQLSQIGDADHNAVLDENRSLSTTESLRKLSEQLNGMVSQTTTYINGENIMPSADMKEMATRYQELAVAFDSSNLTNKQLSAEIEELKQQNQEVVNELEKEKKGFEQRFAKEQATLREQLQVHIQTIGILVSEKSELQTALGHTQQAARQKAAEAEDLAARLQSSRQRVSEVEYTLSSLSVQQKQTEKHNKELAKERDNLKLEMYKQSKTNEELKQQTSELSEKLRNLISENSAMKLDVEDLHKKLEMAELVIQQFSSQPGISDATAQQLQAALEERANLESQIAQLSESLQKLQAERDQYVLRLKEEGNIWQQRVELLSEQVRALMGEKELSEIRIGELETNLSDLLSSQSAVKAQETQPVLAAPGPSPTEVGLQEELARLEKEKEELLDRWQTQVRDNGQLSQLNQEQEERLQELEKALQRYSEEAVDKQQILENMQSDRATISRALTQNRELKEQLAELQNGFVKLTNENMEITSALQSEQHVKKQLAKKLGELQEKLVDFKEKMALKTHEAQDFQDQRDQYLAHLQQYTAAYQQLTVEKEELHKKYLLQTQLMDRLQHEEVQGKVNAEMHFKELQKAKKTLESFSKENKELQAQVSQLMAELDERMLPRAQGDGVEAAEFVDSRTSQLSIPEDFESKEEMVAFLTSAVSQAEGEREEIRHQLMEKKRQCRELLQQIASLKKEQQLQLMSTGGSDADSVPGEVHEALKSAMEKLQLRFTDLMREKAELKERVEELEHHCIQLSGETDTIGEYIALYQSQRAILKQRHREKEDYINRLAQDKEDMKMKLLELHELVMRLVGERNDWYTKYMMATQTGEPQPGHEREAGAQVDGVFESNASKVADLREVSLTDGPEVDAVASQSHPSHSDPQGPQPAPRDPTAQQILRLLREIQNPQNRVGPLSETPCIPFFYRVDENDEVKLLVV
;
A
#
# COMPACT_ATOMS: atom_id res chain seq x y z
N MET A 1 8.69 -4.08 25.86
CA MET A 1 7.31 -4.21 26.39
C MET A 1 6.71 -2.89 26.88
N ALA A 2 7.18 -2.33 28.00
CA ALA A 2 6.53 -1.15 28.61
C ALA A 2 6.74 0.13 27.78
N ASP A 3 7.97 0.42 27.37
CA ASP A 3 8.30 1.64 26.63
C ASP A 3 7.73 1.68 25.20
N ASP A 4 7.54 0.54 24.53
CA ASP A 4 6.86 0.49 23.23
C ASP A 4 5.42 1.01 23.34
N SER A 5 4.73 0.68 24.44
CA SER A 5 3.40 1.21 24.75
C SER A 5 3.44 2.73 24.96
N ARG A 6 4.47 3.24 25.64
CA ARG A 6 4.69 4.67 25.87
C ARG A 6 4.99 5.41 24.57
N GLN A 7 5.85 4.86 23.72
CA GLN A 7 6.30 5.45 22.47
C GLN A 7 5.17 5.50 21.43
N ASN A 8 4.36 4.44 21.33
CA ASN A 8 3.15 4.41 20.50
C ASN A 8 2.07 5.40 20.99
N LYS A 9 1.85 5.53 22.31
CA LYS A 9 0.96 6.55 22.87
C LYS A 9 1.44 7.97 22.57
N LEU A 10 2.76 8.21 22.61
CA LEU A 10 3.37 9.52 22.30
C LEU A 10 3.26 9.85 20.81
N ALA A 11 3.39 8.86 19.92
CA ALA A 11 3.14 9.02 18.48
C ALA A 11 1.65 9.34 18.19
N ALA A 12 0.72 8.64 18.83
CA ALA A 12 -0.71 8.90 18.70
C ALA A 12 -1.10 10.31 19.21
N ALA A 13 -0.52 10.76 20.33
CA ALA A 13 -0.69 12.11 20.85
C ALA A 13 -0.15 13.17 19.87
N LYS A 14 1.03 12.97 19.30
CA LYS A 14 1.60 13.85 18.26
C LYS A 14 0.73 13.92 17.00
N LYS A 15 0.13 12.80 16.57
CA LYS A 15 -0.82 12.78 15.44
C LYS A 15 -2.07 13.63 15.74
N LYS A 16 -2.72 13.41 16.89
CA LYS A 16 -3.91 14.19 17.31
C LYS A 16 -3.61 15.69 17.48
N LEU A 17 -2.43 16.04 18.00
CA LEU A 17 -2.00 17.44 18.10
C LEU A 17 -1.86 18.10 16.72
N LYS A 18 -1.30 17.38 15.74
CA LYS A 18 -1.15 17.87 14.36
C LYS A 18 -2.49 18.04 13.65
N GLU A 19 -3.42 17.10 13.86
CA GLU A 19 -4.81 17.20 13.37
C GLU A 19 -5.57 18.38 14.00
N TYR A 20 -5.34 18.65 15.30
CA TYR A 20 -5.94 19.79 15.99
C TYR A 20 -5.39 21.14 15.47
N GLN A 21 -4.08 21.23 15.24
CA GLN A 21 -3.44 22.40 14.65
C GLN A 21 -3.89 22.67 13.20
N GLN A 22 -4.13 21.62 12.40
CA GLN A 22 -4.71 21.77 11.06
C GLN A 22 -6.16 22.24 11.07
N LYS A 23 -6.95 21.94 12.11
CA LYS A 23 -8.38 22.34 12.18
C LYS A 23 -8.61 23.76 12.70
N ASN A 24 -7.63 24.36 13.38
CA ASN A 24 -7.78 25.67 14.04
C ASN A 24 -6.95 26.81 13.40
N SER A 25 -6.48 26.66 12.16
CA SER A 25 -5.78 27.74 11.44
C SER A 25 -6.78 28.57 10.61
N PRO A 26 -6.93 29.89 10.82
CA PRO A 26 -7.90 30.70 10.10
C PRO A 26 -7.46 31.01 8.66
N VAL A 27 -8.43 31.08 7.75
CA VAL A 27 -8.20 31.47 6.35
C VAL A 27 -8.03 32.99 6.26
N SER A 28 -6.98 33.44 5.56
CA SER A 28 -6.76 34.83 5.16
C SER A 28 -6.46 34.91 3.66
N THR A 29 -6.89 35.99 3.02
CA THR A 29 -6.94 36.14 1.56
C THR A 29 -5.99 37.22 1.03
N ALA A 30 -5.90 37.29 -0.30
CA ALA A 30 -5.13 38.26 -1.10
C ALA A 30 -3.58 38.12 -1.04
N GLY A 31 -2.92 38.69 -2.05
CA GLY A 31 -1.47 38.66 -2.23
C GLY A 31 -1.02 39.61 -3.34
N ALA A 32 0.28 39.68 -3.62
CA ALA A 32 0.84 40.50 -4.70
C ALA A 32 2.13 39.87 -5.28
N LYS A 33 2.40 40.10 -6.57
CA LYS A 33 3.53 39.51 -7.31
C LYS A 33 4.82 40.33 -7.15
N LYS A 34 5.99 39.67 -7.21
CA LYS A 34 7.18 40.30 -7.83
C LYS A 34 8.13 39.30 -8.52
N LYS A 35 7.92 39.18 -9.84
CA LYS A 35 8.75 38.53 -10.87
C LYS A 35 10.27 38.54 -10.63
N ARG A 36 10.92 37.42 -10.96
CA ARG A 36 12.22 37.43 -11.65
C ARG A 36 12.30 36.25 -12.62
N ARG A 37 12.76 36.51 -13.86
CA ARG A 37 12.89 35.50 -14.94
C ARG A 37 14.19 34.70 -14.79
N SER A 38 14.12 33.38 -14.96
CA SER A 38 15.10 32.63 -15.75
C SER A 38 14.59 32.53 -17.20
N LYS A 39 15.47 32.21 -18.17
CA LYS A 39 15.15 32.23 -19.60
C LYS A 39 15.70 30.97 -20.27
N GLU A 40 14.82 30.08 -20.67
CA GLU A 40 15.14 28.84 -21.36
C GLU A 40 15.21 29.06 -22.88
N ALA A 41 16.12 28.33 -23.57
CA ALA A 41 16.26 28.37 -25.02
C ALA A 41 17.00 27.13 -25.54
N SER A 42 16.33 26.28 -26.32
CA SER A 42 16.95 25.26 -27.19
C SER A 42 15.96 24.69 -28.19
N ARG A 43 16.20 24.93 -29.50
CA ARG A 43 15.66 24.19 -30.67
C ARG A 43 16.48 24.55 -31.93
N PRO A 44 16.44 23.79 -33.04
CA PRO A 44 17.59 22.93 -33.39
C PRO A 44 18.07 23.05 -34.87
N GLU A 45 18.80 22.01 -35.33
CA GLU A 45 19.04 21.58 -36.74
C GLU A 45 20.29 22.11 -37.52
N THR A 46 21.32 21.23 -37.64
CA THR A 46 21.93 20.60 -38.86
C THR A 46 22.18 21.38 -40.19
N PRO A 47 23.07 20.93 -41.13
CA PRO A 47 24.25 20.01 -41.03
C PRO A 47 25.48 20.31 -42.00
N VAL A 48 26.50 19.42 -41.97
CA VAL A 48 27.35 18.91 -43.10
C VAL A 48 28.63 19.65 -43.63
N SER A 49 29.67 18.82 -43.88
CA SER A 49 30.87 18.88 -44.76
C SER A 49 32.10 19.80 -44.55
N ASP A 50 33.26 19.12 -44.41
CA ASP A 50 34.57 19.27 -45.10
C ASP A 50 35.40 20.57 -45.07
N GLY A 51 36.74 20.45 -44.99
CA GLY A 51 37.64 21.59 -45.31
C GLY A 51 39.08 21.68 -44.76
N VAL A 52 39.82 20.57 -44.58
CA VAL A 52 41.30 20.44 -44.45
C VAL A 52 42.16 21.71 -44.18
N GLN A 53 42.86 21.80 -43.03
CA GLN A 53 44.34 21.89 -42.91
C GLN A 53 44.83 22.21 -41.46
N SER A 54 46.05 21.79 -41.16
CA SER A 54 46.84 22.01 -39.93
C SER A 54 48.16 22.74 -40.33
N PRO A 55 49.13 23.12 -39.43
CA PRO A 55 49.28 22.76 -38.01
C PRO A 55 49.84 23.86 -37.05
N GLU A 56 50.17 23.42 -35.83
CA GLU A 56 51.23 23.90 -34.90
C GLU A 56 51.19 25.30 -34.22
N ASN A 57 51.12 25.25 -32.87
CA ASN A 57 52.12 25.72 -31.88
C ASN A 57 53.10 26.86 -32.30
N ALA A 58 53.42 27.88 -31.48
CA ALA A 58 53.49 27.89 -30.00
C ALA A 58 53.52 29.30 -29.35
N HIS A 59 53.21 29.35 -28.05
CA HIS A 59 53.78 30.18 -26.95
C HIS A 59 54.22 31.66 -27.14
N ASN A 60 53.82 32.48 -26.15
CA ASN A 60 54.53 33.65 -25.58
C ASN A 60 54.76 34.89 -26.48
N ASP A 61 54.93 36.12 -25.99
CA ASP A 61 54.70 36.80 -24.68
C ASP A 61 54.04 38.16 -25.05
N GLY A 62 53.37 38.97 -24.22
CA GLY A 62 53.80 39.62 -22.97
C GLY A 62 53.62 41.15 -23.08
N ASP A 63 53.40 41.84 -21.95
CA ASP A 63 53.56 43.27 -21.69
C ASP A 63 52.83 44.42 -22.47
N THR A 64 51.97 45.11 -21.70
CA THR A 64 51.87 46.59 -21.53
C THR A 64 51.17 47.54 -22.55
N ALA A 65 50.01 48.03 -22.10
CA ALA A 65 49.72 49.45 -21.76
C ALA A 65 49.10 50.48 -22.76
N THR A 66 48.32 51.40 -22.15
CA THR A 66 47.87 52.77 -22.56
C THR A 66 46.76 52.97 -23.62
N GLY A 67 45.96 54.05 -23.42
CA GLY A 67 45.02 54.66 -24.39
C GLY A 67 43.56 54.17 -24.34
N VAL A 68 42.71 54.53 -23.36
CA VAL A 68 42.06 55.85 -23.15
C VAL A 68 41.28 56.40 -24.35
N SER A 69 39.93 56.30 -24.33
CA SER A 69 38.97 57.40 -24.60
C SER A 69 37.51 56.91 -24.71
N LEU A 70 36.59 57.46 -23.91
CA LEU A 70 35.16 57.55 -24.22
C LEU A 70 34.54 58.73 -23.44
N LEU A 71 33.87 59.64 -24.15
CA LEU A 71 33.24 60.86 -23.63
C LEU A 71 31.99 61.20 -24.45
N SER A 72 31.00 61.88 -23.85
CA SER A 72 29.90 62.66 -24.47
C SER A 72 29.01 61.91 -25.51
N ASN A 73 27.68 61.82 -25.40
CA ASN A 73 26.66 62.85 -25.15
C ASN A 73 25.31 62.15 -24.73
N SER A 74 24.35 62.74 -24.00
CA SER A 74 23.51 63.96 -24.24
C SER A 74 22.61 63.83 -25.49
N LYS A 75 21.31 64.21 -25.57
CA LYS A 75 20.27 64.87 -24.73
C LYS A 75 18.90 64.64 -25.46
N ASP A 76 17.66 64.85 -25.00
CA ASP A 76 16.91 65.25 -23.77
C ASP A 76 15.52 64.53 -23.83
N LEU A 77 14.64 64.48 -22.81
CA LEU A 77 13.45 65.35 -22.57
C LEU A 77 12.44 64.56 -21.68
N SER A 78 11.44 65.12 -20.96
CA SER A 78 11.26 66.39 -20.22
C SER A 78 9.95 66.34 -19.37
N ALA A 79 9.77 67.28 -18.41
CA ALA A 79 8.61 67.50 -17.50
C ALA A 79 8.33 66.37 -16.45
N GLY A 80 7.82 66.64 -15.23
CA GLY A 80 7.43 67.88 -14.51
C GLY A 80 6.50 67.55 -13.30
N VAL A 81 6.08 68.43 -12.36
CA VAL A 81 6.39 69.85 -12.03
C VAL A 81 6.04 70.14 -10.54
N ALA A 82 6.99 70.67 -9.73
CA ALA A 82 6.80 71.38 -8.42
C ALA A 82 6.12 70.62 -7.22
N PRO A 83 6.06 71.19 -5.98
CA PRO A 83 6.66 72.42 -5.43
C PRO A 83 7.53 72.25 -4.15
N ASN A 84 8.01 73.38 -3.61
CA ASN A 84 8.65 73.58 -2.28
C ASN A 84 7.64 73.36 -1.12
N PRO A 85 8.03 73.30 0.19
CA PRO A 85 9.11 74.05 0.85
C PRO A 85 10.04 73.25 1.80
N GLY A 86 11.08 73.91 2.31
CA GLY A 86 11.94 73.40 3.41
C GLY A 86 12.05 74.41 4.57
N GLN A 87 12.16 73.92 5.81
CA GLN A 87 12.39 74.73 7.00
C GLN A 87 13.12 73.96 8.12
N LEU A 88 14.00 74.68 8.82
CA LEU A 88 14.64 74.38 10.12
C LEU A 88 15.76 73.30 10.26
N SER A 89 16.77 73.72 11.03
CA SER A 89 17.67 72.96 11.93
C SER A 89 18.85 72.16 11.31
N GLN A 90 20.11 72.61 11.47
CA GLN A 90 21.04 72.52 12.64
C GLN A 90 22.02 71.32 12.46
N ILE A 91 23.30 71.32 12.88
CA ILE A 91 24.13 72.32 13.61
C ILE A 91 25.62 72.14 13.24
N GLY A 92 26.43 73.18 13.49
CA GLY A 92 27.87 73.08 13.73
C GLY A 92 28.77 73.73 12.67
N ASP A 93 29.82 74.46 13.01
CA ASP A 93 30.25 75.16 14.25
C ASP A 93 31.56 75.88 13.86
N ALA A 94 31.95 76.94 14.60
CA ALA A 94 33.05 77.87 14.27
C ALA A 94 32.81 78.76 13.02
N ASP A 95 33.26 80.02 12.97
CA ASP A 95 34.19 80.72 13.88
C ASP A 95 33.72 82.17 14.20
N HIS A 96 34.23 82.75 15.30
CA HIS A 96 33.84 84.09 15.76
C HIS A 96 34.70 85.21 15.16
N ASN A 97 34.08 86.19 14.47
CA ASN A 97 34.56 87.59 14.46
C ASN A 97 33.54 88.58 13.88
N ALA A 98 32.60 89.06 14.71
CA ALA A 98 31.84 90.29 14.47
C ALA A 98 31.21 90.77 15.79
N VAL A 99 31.71 91.87 16.35
CA VAL A 99 30.98 92.68 17.34
C VAL A 99 30.66 94.00 16.66
N LEU A 100 29.38 94.34 16.60
CA LEU A 100 28.87 95.55 15.96
C LEU A 100 29.04 96.75 16.90
N ASP A 101 29.70 97.81 16.41
CA ASP A 101 29.76 99.11 17.09
C ASP A 101 28.60 100.00 16.63
N GLU A 102 27.42 99.76 17.20
CA GLU A 102 26.30 100.71 17.14
C GLU A 102 25.68 100.86 18.53
N ASN A 103 26.07 101.93 19.26
CA ASN A 103 25.21 102.47 20.31
C ASN A 103 25.13 104.00 20.22
N ARG A 104 23.90 104.48 20.02
CA ARG A 104 23.58 105.76 19.39
C ARG A 104 23.43 106.88 20.42
N SER A 105 24.38 107.79 20.48
CA SER A 105 24.42 108.90 21.45
C SER A 105 23.35 109.99 21.19
N LEU A 106 22.15 109.76 21.69
CA LEU A 106 21.02 110.71 21.62
C LEU A 106 21.01 111.71 22.80
N SER A 107 21.83 112.76 22.77
CA SER A 107 21.51 114.06 23.43
C SER A 107 22.48 115.19 23.03
N THR A 108 22.29 115.78 21.84
CA THR A 108 23.13 116.89 21.33
C THR A 108 22.36 118.18 21.05
N THR A 109 21.03 118.19 21.15
CA THR A 109 20.18 119.35 20.81
C THR A 109 19.64 120.13 22.01
N GLU A 110 19.56 119.53 23.21
CA GLU A 110 19.08 120.23 24.41
C GLU A 110 20.22 120.95 25.16
N SER A 111 21.38 120.32 25.24
CA SER A 111 22.61 120.89 25.82
C SER A 111 23.06 122.16 25.09
N LEU A 112 23.00 122.17 23.75
CA LEU A 112 23.23 123.37 22.93
C LEU A 112 22.19 124.48 23.16
N ARG A 113 20.95 124.13 23.50
CA ARG A 113 19.88 125.10 23.78
C ARG A 113 20.11 125.83 25.10
N LYS A 114 20.43 125.08 26.16
CA LYS A 114 20.74 125.60 27.50
C LYS A 114 21.98 126.50 27.51
N LEU A 115 23.03 126.16 26.74
CA LEU A 115 24.20 127.03 26.55
C LEU A 115 23.84 128.34 25.81
N SER A 116 22.97 128.28 24.81
CA SER A 116 22.50 129.47 24.07
C SER A 116 21.73 130.44 24.98
N GLU A 117 20.82 129.92 25.81
CA GLU A 117 20.04 130.70 26.77
C GLU A 117 20.93 131.33 27.86
N GLN A 118 21.93 130.59 28.37
CA GLN A 118 22.90 131.14 29.33
C GLN A 118 23.79 132.23 28.73
N LEU A 119 24.25 132.09 27.48
CA LEU A 119 25.07 133.11 26.83
C LEU A 119 24.30 134.42 26.61
N ASN A 120 23.03 134.33 26.21
CA ASN A 120 22.19 135.50 25.95
C ASN A 120 21.79 136.24 27.24
N GLY A 121 21.66 135.51 28.36
CA GLY A 121 21.41 136.08 29.68
C GLY A 121 22.55 137.00 30.17
N MET A 122 23.82 136.60 29.97
CA MET A 122 24.98 137.37 30.46
C MET A 122 25.30 138.65 29.66
N VAL A 123 24.74 138.83 28.47
CA VAL A 123 24.97 140.03 27.63
C VAL A 123 23.97 141.15 27.94
N SER A 124 22.88 140.84 28.66
CA SER A 124 21.75 141.77 28.86
C SER A 124 21.84 142.62 30.14
N GLN A 125 22.79 142.35 31.04
CA GLN A 125 23.00 143.02 32.33
C GLN A 125 24.51 142.98 32.66
N THR A 126 25.22 144.05 33.07
CA THR A 126 24.79 145.39 33.53
C THR A 126 25.81 146.47 33.11
N THR A 127 25.32 147.65 32.73
CA THR A 127 26.12 148.82 32.34
C THR A 127 26.54 149.68 33.55
N THR A 128 27.62 150.45 33.42
CA THR A 128 27.98 151.65 34.21
C THR A 128 28.15 151.54 35.72
N TYR A 129 29.37 151.82 36.19
CA TYR A 129 29.60 152.94 37.11
C TYR A 129 30.71 153.84 36.55
N ILE A 130 30.65 155.14 36.82
CA ILE A 130 31.39 156.22 36.13
C ILE A 130 32.17 157.08 37.14
N ASN A 131 33.32 157.60 36.69
CA ASN A 131 34.16 158.64 37.29
C ASN A 131 34.54 158.52 38.78
N GLY A 132 35.84 158.47 39.03
CA GLY A 132 36.39 159.02 40.26
C GLY A 132 36.60 160.53 40.11
N GLU A 133 35.81 161.33 40.81
CA GLU A 133 36.30 162.57 41.41
C GLU A 133 35.58 162.77 42.76
N ASN A 134 36.33 163.13 43.80
CA ASN A 134 35.92 162.92 45.19
C ASN A 134 35.97 164.22 46.00
N ILE A 135 34.80 164.70 46.43
CA ILE A 135 34.69 165.63 47.56
C ILE A 135 33.64 165.09 48.54
N MET A 136 34.06 165.04 49.82
CA MET A 136 33.35 164.73 51.07
C MET A 136 31.87 165.19 51.19
N PRO A 137 31.03 164.60 52.10
CA PRO A 137 31.46 164.00 53.38
C PRO A 137 30.81 162.67 53.85
N SER A 138 31.64 161.87 54.55
CA SER A 138 31.33 160.98 55.70
C SER A 138 29.86 160.65 56.03
N ALA A 139 29.43 159.41 55.73
CA ALA A 139 29.09 158.39 56.75
C ALA A 139 28.46 157.10 56.18
N ASP A 140 29.25 156.02 55.99
CA ASP A 140 28.80 154.65 56.30
C ASP A 140 29.99 153.69 56.44
N MET A 141 29.84 152.66 57.28
CA MET A 141 30.81 151.58 57.57
C MET A 141 30.13 150.29 58.08
N LYS A 142 28.83 150.30 58.36
CA LYS A 142 28.19 149.21 59.13
C LYS A 142 27.51 148.16 58.24
N GLU A 143 26.95 148.58 57.12
CA GLU A 143 26.24 147.70 56.16
C GLU A 143 27.18 146.74 55.40
N MET A 144 28.45 147.10 55.22
CA MET A 144 29.44 146.22 54.58
C MET A 144 29.78 145.01 55.45
N ALA A 145 29.83 145.17 56.78
CA ALA A 145 30.19 144.10 57.69
C ALA A 145 29.14 142.97 57.73
N THR A 146 27.84 143.32 57.66
CA THR A 146 26.75 142.33 57.61
C THR A 146 26.78 141.53 56.31
N ARG A 147 26.98 142.18 55.16
CA ARG A 147 27.10 141.48 53.86
C ARG A 147 28.25 140.48 53.82
N TYR A 148 29.42 140.82 54.37
CA TYR A 148 30.53 139.86 54.44
C TYR A 148 30.21 138.65 55.35
N GLN A 149 29.50 138.87 56.46
CA GLN A 149 29.10 137.78 57.36
C GLN A 149 28.03 136.87 56.73
N GLU A 150 27.05 137.43 56.03
CA GLU A 150 26.02 136.70 55.28
C GLU A 150 26.64 135.87 54.15
N LEU A 151 27.57 136.45 53.39
CA LEU A 151 28.29 135.76 52.31
C LEU A 151 29.13 134.59 52.83
N ALA A 152 29.76 134.73 54.00
CA ALA A 152 30.51 133.64 54.64
C ALA A 152 29.58 132.48 55.04
N VAL A 153 28.43 132.76 55.65
CA VAL A 153 27.45 131.71 56.03
C VAL A 153 26.86 131.01 54.80
N ALA A 154 26.59 131.75 53.73
CA ALA A 154 26.14 131.17 52.45
C ALA A 154 27.22 130.31 51.78
N PHE A 155 28.49 130.72 51.89
CA PHE A 155 29.64 129.93 51.41
C PHE A 155 29.81 128.64 52.23
N ASP A 156 29.69 128.69 53.55
CA ASP A 156 29.77 127.51 54.42
C ASP A 156 28.58 126.56 54.23
N SER A 157 27.36 127.05 54.03
CA SER A 157 26.23 126.19 53.68
C SER A 157 26.40 125.55 52.30
N SER A 158 26.91 126.30 51.32
CA SER A 158 27.25 125.78 49.98
C SER A 158 28.34 124.70 50.06
N ASN A 159 29.37 124.90 50.88
CA ASN A 159 30.40 123.90 51.14
C ASN A 159 29.84 122.65 51.83
N LEU A 160 28.86 122.79 52.73
CA LEU A 160 28.20 121.65 53.37
C LEU A 160 27.34 120.86 52.37
N THR A 161 26.53 121.54 51.55
CA THR A 161 25.72 120.85 50.51
C THR A 161 26.60 120.21 49.45
N ASN A 162 27.71 120.85 49.04
CA ASN A 162 28.66 120.24 48.10
C ASN A 162 29.34 118.99 48.69
N LYS A 163 29.63 118.96 50.00
CA LYS A 163 30.13 117.75 50.69
C LYS A 163 29.07 116.64 50.76
N GLN A 164 27.81 116.98 51.02
CA GLN A 164 26.70 116.03 51.03
C GLN A 164 26.48 115.42 49.65
N LEU A 165 26.36 116.25 48.61
CA LEU A 165 26.25 115.79 47.22
C LEU A 165 27.47 114.98 46.77
N SER A 166 28.68 115.34 47.21
CA SER A 166 29.89 114.55 46.91
C SER A 166 29.84 113.16 47.56
N ALA A 167 29.36 113.06 48.81
CA ALA A 167 29.19 111.77 49.49
C ALA A 167 28.11 110.91 48.83
N GLU A 168 26.97 111.51 48.47
CA GLU A 168 25.88 110.85 47.73
C GLU A 168 26.34 110.38 46.34
N ILE A 169 27.18 111.15 45.65
CA ILE A 169 27.82 110.74 44.38
C ILE A 169 28.76 109.55 44.58
N GLU A 170 29.58 109.51 45.63
CA GLU A 170 30.44 108.34 45.90
C GLU A 170 29.63 107.12 46.35
N GLU A 171 28.56 107.28 47.12
CA GLU A 171 27.66 106.17 47.47
C GLU A 171 26.95 105.61 46.24
N LEU A 172 26.40 106.47 45.38
CA LEU A 172 25.77 106.05 44.12
C LEU A 172 26.78 105.41 43.14
N LYS A 173 28.04 105.86 43.12
CA LYS A 173 29.12 105.17 42.38
C LYS A 173 29.38 103.77 42.95
N GLN A 174 29.48 103.63 44.26
CA GLN A 174 29.70 102.33 44.89
C GLN A 174 28.53 101.37 44.62
N GLN A 175 27.28 101.82 44.80
CA GLN A 175 26.09 101.02 44.49
C GLN A 175 26.05 100.60 43.01
N ASN A 176 26.37 101.50 42.07
CA ASN A 176 26.49 101.14 40.64
C ASN A 176 27.61 100.11 40.40
N GLN A 177 28.77 100.26 41.05
CA GLN A 177 29.87 99.30 40.91
C GLN A 177 29.51 97.93 41.48
N GLU A 178 28.77 97.87 42.59
CA GLU A 178 28.27 96.62 43.18
C GLU A 178 27.26 95.94 42.25
N VAL A 179 26.28 96.67 41.70
CA VAL A 179 25.33 96.15 40.71
C VAL A 179 26.02 95.67 39.42
N VAL A 180 27.05 96.38 38.94
CA VAL A 180 27.87 95.94 37.80
C VAL A 180 28.64 94.65 38.12
N ASN A 181 29.20 94.53 39.33
CA ASN A 181 29.89 93.32 39.78
C ASN A 181 28.94 92.12 39.88
N GLU A 182 27.70 92.32 40.36
CA GLU A 182 26.68 91.26 40.40
C GLU A 182 26.20 90.87 39.00
N LEU A 183 25.97 91.83 38.11
CA LEU A 183 25.60 91.58 36.72
C LEU A 183 26.69 90.80 35.97
N GLU A 184 27.97 91.15 36.17
CA GLU A 184 29.09 90.36 35.64
C GLU A 184 29.11 88.93 36.20
N LYS A 185 28.83 88.76 37.49
CA LYS A 185 28.84 87.47 38.18
C LYS A 185 27.73 86.56 37.68
N GLU A 186 26.50 87.06 37.53
CA GLU A 186 25.40 86.28 36.94
C GLU A 186 25.63 86.02 35.45
N LYS A 187 26.19 86.98 34.69
CA LYS A 187 26.59 86.74 33.29
C LYS A 187 27.59 85.59 33.19
N LYS A 188 28.67 85.62 33.97
CA LYS A 188 29.69 84.54 34.04
C LYS A 188 29.07 83.22 34.53
N GLY A 189 28.09 83.28 35.45
CA GLY A 189 27.33 82.13 35.91
C GLY A 189 26.46 81.50 34.82
N PHE A 190 25.75 82.30 34.04
CA PHE A 190 24.95 81.88 32.89
C PHE A 190 25.83 81.29 31.79
N GLU A 191 26.92 81.98 31.41
CA GLU A 191 27.89 81.50 30.43
C GLU A 191 28.48 80.13 30.84
N GLN A 192 28.78 79.92 32.13
CA GLN A 192 29.25 78.62 32.62
C GLN A 192 28.17 77.53 32.58
N ARG A 193 26.89 77.84 32.87
CA ARG A 193 25.78 76.87 32.77
C ARG A 193 25.55 76.48 31.30
N PHE A 194 25.45 77.47 30.42
CA PHE A 194 25.29 77.26 28.98
C PHE A 194 26.43 76.45 28.38
N ALA A 195 27.69 76.73 28.74
CA ALA A 195 28.84 75.95 28.28
C ALA A 195 28.81 74.48 28.76
N LYS A 196 28.32 74.22 29.97
CA LYS A 196 28.13 72.84 30.49
C LYS A 196 27.02 72.11 29.75
N GLU A 197 25.87 72.74 29.55
CA GLU A 197 24.75 72.17 28.79
C GLU A 197 25.17 71.87 27.35
N GLN A 198 25.81 72.82 26.68
CA GLN A 198 26.35 72.65 25.32
C GLN A 198 27.39 71.52 25.24
N ALA A 199 28.23 71.34 26.27
CA ALA A 199 29.17 70.22 26.34
C ALA A 199 28.44 68.86 26.47
N THR A 200 27.43 68.75 27.36
CA THR A 200 26.65 67.50 27.51
C THR A 200 25.86 67.14 26.25
N LEU A 201 25.35 68.13 25.51
CA LEU A 201 24.68 67.91 24.22
C LEU A 201 25.66 67.44 23.13
N ARG A 202 26.89 67.97 23.10
CA ARG A 202 27.95 67.47 22.19
C ARG A 202 28.36 66.04 22.54
N GLU A 203 28.44 65.69 23.83
CA GLU A 203 28.74 64.31 24.27
C GLU A 203 27.63 63.33 23.87
N GLN A 204 26.36 63.68 24.11
CA GLN A 204 25.21 62.88 23.67
C GLN A 204 25.18 62.69 22.14
N LEU A 205 25.44 63.76 21.38
CA LEU A 205 25.55 63.69 19.92
C LEU A 205 26.67 62.75 19.48
N GLN A 206 27.84 62.80 20.11
CA GLN A 206 28.97 61.92 19.81
C GLN A 206 28.64 60.44 20.10
N VAL A 207 27.97 60.15 21.22
CA VAL A 207 27.50 58.79 21.55
C VAL A 207 26.46 58.30 20.54
N HIS A 208 25.54 59.16 20.09
CA HIS A 208 24.58 58.81 19.04
C HIS A 208 25.26 58.56 17.69
N ILE A 209 26.23 59.38 17.28
CA ILE A 209 27.03 59.16 16.06
C ILE A 209 27.75 57.81 16.12
N GLN A 210 28.39 57.47 17.25
CA GLN A 210 29.07 56.19 17.44
C GLN A 210 28.08 55.01 17.40
N THR A 211 26.92 55.15 18.05
CA THR A 211 25.85 54.12 18.06
C THR A 211 25.32 53.87 16.65
N ILE A 212 25.07 54.94 15.88
CA ILE A 212 24.65 54.84 14.47
C ILE A 212 25.75 54.17 13.63
N GLY A 213 27.02 54.51 13.85
CA GLY A 213 28.15 53.87 13.20
C GLY A 213 28.18 52.35 13.39
N ILE A 214 28.04 51.88 14.64
CA ILE A 214 28.00 50.45 14.99
C ILE A 214 26.80 49.76 14.30
N LEU A 215 25.61 50.33 14.40
CA LEU A 215 24.40 49.78 13.78
C LEU A 215 24.49 49.73 12.24
N VAL A 216 25.22 50.66 11.62
CA VAL A 216 25.47 50.65 10.17
C VAL A 216 26.50 49.59 9.79
N SER A 217 27.57 49.38 10.57
CA SER A 217 28.52 48.28 10.32
C SER A 217 27.89 46.91 10.53
N GLU A 218 27.18 46.68 11.64
CA GLU A 218 26.46 45.42 11.92
C GLU A 218 25.44 45.10 10.81
N LYS A 219 24.68 46.12 10.37
CA LYS A 219 23.74 45.96 9.24
C LYS A 219 24.46 45.58 7.94
N SER A 220 25.62 46.16 7.67
CA SER A 220 26.43 45.85 6.47
C SER A 220 26.99 44.42 6.52
N GLU A 221 27.50 43.99 7.66
CA GLU A 221 28.00 42.63 7.89
C GLU A 221 26.88 41.60 7.79
N LEU A 222 25.75 41.82 8.46
CA LEU A 222 24.57 40.95 8.39
C LEU A 222 24.00 40.88 6.96
N GLN A 223 23.95 42.00 6.22
CA GLN A 223 23.52 42.02 4.82
C GLN A 223 24.48 41.25 3.91
N THR A 224 25.79 41.30 4.19
CA THR A 224 26.83 40.53 3.47
C THR A 224 26.74 39.04 3.78
N ALA A 225 26.60 38.67 5.06
CA ALA A 225 26.42 37.29 5.50
C ALA A 225 25.12 36.67 4.96
N LEU A 226 24.03 37.44 4.90
CA LEU A 226 22.78 37.05 4.24
C LEU A 226 22.97 36.82 2.73
N GLY A 227 23.77 37.65 2.07
CA GLY A 227 24.15 37.47 0.67
C GLY A 227 24.90 36.15 0.42
N HIS A 228 25.94 35.88 1.22
CA HIS A 228 26.73 34.64 1.13
C HIS A 228 25.90 33.39 1.44
N THR A 229 25.11 33.40 2.52
CA THR A 229 24.26 32.24 2.89
C THR A 229 23.16 31.98 1.86
N GLN A 230 22.53 33.04 1.31
CA GLN A 230 21.57 32.88 0.22
C GLN A 230 22.22 32.33 -1.05
N GLN A 231 23.46 32.71 -1.36
CA GLN A 231 24.18 32.17 -2.53
C GLN A 231 24.59 30.71 -2.35
N ALA A 232 25.09 30.34 -1.16
CA ALA A 232 25.39 28.95 -0.83
C ALA A 232 24.12 28.06 -0.88
N ALA A 233 22.98 28.57 -0.41
CA ALA A 233 21.70 27.88 -0.52
C ALA A 233 21.27 27.66 -1.98
N ARG A 234 21.47 28.63 -2.88
CA ARG A 234 21.22 28.46 -4.32
C ARG A 234 22.13 27.40 -4.95
N GLN A 235 23.41 27.38 -4.59
CA GLN A 235 24.35 26.38 -5.08
C GLN A 235 23.95 24.97 -4.62
N LYS A 236 23.57 24.80 -3.35
CA LYS A 236 23.09 23.51 -2.83
C LYS A 236 21.73 23.08 -3.39
N ALA A 237 20.87 24.01 -3.79
CA ALA A 237 19.66 23.68 -4.54
C ALA A 237 20.00 23.12 -5.94
N ALA A 238 20.88 23.81 -6.69
CA ALA A 238 21.30 23.35 -8.02
C ALA A 238 22.06 22.01 -7.99
N GLU A 239 22.90 21.77 -6.97
CA GLU A 239 23.53 20.46 -6.75
C GLU A 239 22.48 19.35 -6.49
N ALA A 240 21.43 19.65 -5.71
CA ALA A 240 20.36 18.70 -5.44
C ALA A 240 19.48 18.42 -6.68
N GLU A 241 19.26 19.41 -7.54
CA GLU A 241 18.56 19.28 -8.82
C GLU A 241 19.33 18.39 -9.81
N ASP A 242 20.64 18.58 -9.96
CA ASP A 242 21.50 17.70 -10.77
C ASP A 242 21.55 16.26 -10.23
N LEU A 243 21.69 16.09 -8.91
CA LEU A 243 21.62 14.76 -8.28
C LEU A 243 20.25 14.09 -8.47
N ALA A 244 19.15 14.85 -8.46
CA ALA A 244 17.81 14.35 -8.75
C ALA A 244 17.66 13.91 -10.21
N ALA A 245 18.14 14.71 -11.17
CA ALA A 245 18.13 14.37 -12.60
C ALA A 245 18.98 13.12 -12.90
N ARG A 246 20.18 13.00 -12.31
CA ARG A 246 21.02 11.79 -12.40
C ARG A 246 20.32 10.57 -11.81
N LEU A 247 19.62 10.72 -10.67
CA LEU A 247 18.83 9.65 -10.06
C LEU A 247 17.64 9.22 -10.95
N GLN A 248 16.96 10.17 -11.60
CA GLN A 248 15.87 9.90 -12.54
C GLN A 248 16.39 9.13 -13.77
N SER A 249 17.50 9.56 -14.39
CA SER A 249 18.16 8.82 -15.48
C SER A 249 18.62 7.42 -15.06
N SER A 250 19.13 7.26 -13.83
CA SER A 250 19.50 5.96 -13.28
C SER A 250 18.29 5.04 -13.12
N ARG A 251 17.18 5.56 -12.55
CA ARG A 251 15.90 4.84 -12.42
C ARG A 251 15.35 4.42 -13.78
N GLN A 252 15.34 5.30 -14.77
CA GLN A 252 14.88 4.98 -16.13
C GLN A 252 15.67 3.81 -16.72
N ARG A 253 17.00 3.84 -16.64
CA ARG A 253 17.90 2.78 -17.13
C ARG A 253 17.68 1.44 -16.42
N VAL A 254 17.50 1.44 -15.10
CA VAL A 254 17.09 0.24 -14.36
C VAL A 254 15.75 -0.28 -14.89
N SER A 255 14.79 0.62 -15.10
CA SER A 255 13.47 0.31 -15.64
C SER A 255 13.50 -0.32 -17.05
N GLU A 256 14.48 0.06 -17.89
CA GLU A 256 14.72 -0.48 -19.22
C GLU A 256 15.37 -1.87 -19.15
N VAL A 257 16.34 -2.05 -18.25
CA VAL A 257 16.99 -3.35 -17.98
C VAL A 257 16.02 -4.36 -17.37
N GLU A 258 15.12 -3.94 -16.48
CA GLU A 258 14.04 -4.80 -15.96
C GLU A 258 13.10 -5.26 -17.08
N TYR A 259 12.81 -4.39 -18.06
CA TYR A 259 11.99 -4.74 -19.22
C TYR A 259 12.68 -5.74 -20.16
N THR A 260 13.96 -5.51 -20.50
CA THR A 260 14.71 -6.45 -21.35
C THR A 260 14.95 -7.78 -20.66
N LEU A 261 15.24 -7.80 -19.36
CA LEU A 261 15.34 -9.02 -18.55
C LEU A 261 14.00 -9.79 -18.50
N SER A 262 12.87 -9.09 -18.35
CA SER A 262 11.53 -9.70 -18.41
C SER A 262 11.26 -10.35 -19.78
N SER A 263 11.60 -9.64 -20.86
CA SER A 263 11.44 -10.13 -22.24
C SER A 263 12.30 -11.38 -22.49
N LEU A 264 13.58 -11.33 -22.09
CA LEU A 264 14.51 -12.47 -22.18
C LEU A 264 14.05 -13.66 -21.33
N SER A 265 13.46 -13.45 -20.16
CA SER A 265 12.91 -14.53 -19.32
C SER A 265 11.69 -15.20 -19.97
N VAL A 266 10.80 -14.43 -20.62
CA VAL A 266 9.69 -14.99 -21.41
C VAL A 266 10.22 -15.77 -22.63
N GLN A 267 11.22 -15.22 -23.33
CA GLN A 267 11.87 -15.89 -24.46
C GLN A 267 12.56 -17.20 -24.03
N GLN A 268 13.24 -17.21 -22.88
CA GLN A 268 13.86 -18.40 -22.30
C GLN A 268 12.81 -19.46 -21.95
N LYS A 269 11.70 -19.10 -21.28
CA LYS A 269 10.62 -20.05 -20.98
C LYS A 269 10.02 -20.66 -22.25
N GLN A 270 9.92 -19.89 -23.32
CA GLN A 270 9.44 -20.37 -24.62
C GLN A 270 10.45 -21.31 -25.32
N THR A 271 11.76 -21.03 -25.28
CA THR A 271 12.77 -21.93 -25.85
C THR A 271 12.95 -23.20 -25.00
N GLU A 272 12.85 -23.12 -23.67
CA GLU A 272 12.78 -24.30 -22.79
C GLU A 272 11.56 -25.17 -23.07
N LYS A 273 10.39 -24.56 -23.32
CA LYS A 273 9.19 -25.29 -23.74
C LYS A 273 9.42 -26.02 -25.07
N HIS A 274 9.95 -25.33 -26.07
CA HIS A 274 10.25 -25.91 -27.37
C HIS A 274 11.30 -27.04 -27.29
N ASN A 275 12.34 -26.88 -26.47
CA ASN A 275 13.31 -27.94 -26.20
C ASN A 275 12.68 -29.17 -25.52
N LYS A 276 11.70 -28.98 -24.63
CA LYS A 276 10.91 -30.08 -24.02
C LYS A 276 9.97 -30.75 -25.02
N GLU A 277 9.48 -30.02 -26.02
CA GLU A 277 8.69 -30.57 -27.14
C GLU A 277 9.60 -31.41 -28.07
N LEU A 278 10.73 -30.85 -28.54
CA LEU A 278 11.75 -31.57 -29.34
C LEU A 278 12.32 -32.81 -28.63
N ALA A 279 12.50 -32.77 -27.32
CA ALA A 279 12.94 -33.93 -26.55
C ALA A 279 11.90 -35.08 -26.56
N LYS A 280 10.60 -34.76 -26.47
CA LYS A 280 9.51 -35.74 -26.60
C LYS A 280 9.45 -36.30 -28.02
N GLU A 281 9.57 -35.46 -29.04
CA GLU A 281 9.60 -35.91 -30.44
C GLU A 281 10.78 -36.85 -30.71
N ARG A 282 11.98 -36.50 -30.24
CA ARG A 282 13.18 -37.35 -30.31
C ARG A 282 12.94 -38.72 -29.67
N ASP A 283 12.33 -38.77 -28.49
CA ASP A 283 12.16 -40.03 -27.76
C ASP A 283 10.97 -40.86 -28.28
N ASN A 284 9.93 -40.22 -28.82
CA ASN A 284 8.90 -40.87 -29.64
C ASN A 284 9.51 -41.50 -30.91
N LEU A 285 10.37 -40.78 -31.62
CA LEU A 285 11.07 -41.27 -32.82
C LEU A 285 12.02 -42.43 -32.49
N LYS A 286 12.72 -42.41 -31.33
CA LYS A 286 13.49 -43.56 -30.85
C LYS A 286 12.62 -44.78 -30.59
N LEU A 287 11.47 -44.60 -29.94
CA LEU A 287 10.54 -45.69 -29.66
C LEU A 287 9.99 -46.30 -30.95
N GLU A 288 9.69 -45.46 -31.94
CA GLU A 288 9.22 -45.90 -33.25
C GLU A 288 10.34 -46.60 -34.05
N MET A 289 11.56 -46.07 -34.05
CA MET A 289 12.75 -46.76 -34.59
C MET A 289 12.98 -48.13 -33.93
N TYR A 290 12.77 -48.26 -32.62
CA TYR A 290 12.91 -49.53 -31.91
C TYR A 290 11.84 -50.54 -32.36
N LYS A 291 10.56 -50.15 -32.47
CA LYS A 291 9.50 -51.00 -33.04
C LYS A 291 9.86 -51.45 -34.46
N GLN A 292 10.32 -50.52 -35.30
CA GLN A 292 10.69 -50.79 -36.68
C GLN A 292 11.92 -51.70 -36.79
N SER A 293 12.89 -51.60 -35.88
CA SER A 293 13.99 -52.57 -35.79
C SER A 293 13.46 -53.97 -35.47
N LYS A 294 12.57 -54.09 -34.47
CA LYS A 294 12.01 -55.37 -34.05
C LYS A 294 11.17 -56.03 -35.15
N THR A 295 10.29 -55.29 -35.83
CA THR A 295 9.52 -55.86 -36.95
C THR A 295 10.41 -56.20 -38.15
N ASN A 296 11.50 -55.47 -38.36
CA ASN A 296 12.51 -55.80 -39.38
C ASN A 296 13.30 -57.08 -39.04
N GLU A 297 13.61 -57.31 -37.76
CA GLU A 297 14.18 -58.56 -37.24
C GLU A 297 13.21 -59.74 -37.39
N GLU A 298 11.94 -59.56 -37.01
CA GLU A 298 10.87 -60.57 -37.19
C GLU A 298 10.69 -60.93 -38.68
N LEU A 299 10.65 -59.95 -39.58
CA LEU A 299 10.56 -60.15 -41.03
C LEU A 299 11.81 -60.81 -41.63
N LYS A 300 13.02 -60.49 -41.12
CA LYS A 300 14.26 -61.18 -41.49
C LYS A 300 14.22 -62.65 -41.07
N GLN A 301 13.74 -62.95 -39.86
CA GLN A 301 13.60 -64.33 -39.41
C GLN A 301 12.62 -65.10 -40.32
N GLN A 302 11.42 -64.58 -40.55
CA GLN A 302 10.45 -65.18 -41.48
C GLN A 302 11.02 -65.40 -42.88
N THR A 303 11.80 -64.43 -43.40
CA THR A 303 12.46 -64.54 -44.70
C THR A 303 13.53 -65.64 -44.70
N SER A 304 14.28 -65.82 -43.59
CA SER A 304 15.26 -66.90 -43.46
C SER A 304 14.60 -68.29 -43.40
N GLU A 305 13.50 -68.43 -42.64
CA GLU A 305 12.72 -69.67 -42.55
C GLU A 305 12.08 -70.06 -43.89
N LEU A 306 11.53 -69.08 -44.63
CA LEU A 306 10.99 -69.30 -45.97
C LEU A 306 12.08 -69.65 -46.99
N SER A 307 13.26 -69.02 -46.88
CA SER A 307 14.42 -69.33 -47.73
C SER A 307 14.96 -70.74 -47.49
N GLU A 308 14.92 -71.23 -46.24
CA GLU A 308 15.30 -72.59 -45.90
C GLU A 308 14.26 -73.62 -46.39
N LYS A 309 12.96 -73.37 -46.16
CA LYS A 309 11.88 -74.20 -46.71
C LYS A 309 11.96 -74.31 -48.24
N LEU A 310 12.25 -73.20 -48.92
CA LEU A 310 12.47 -73.19 -50.38
C LEU A 310 13.72 -73.98 -50.79
N ARG A 311 14.84 -73.86 -50.05
CA ARG A 311 16.06 -74.63 -50.31
C ARG A 311 15.82 -76.13 -50.19
N ASN A 312 15.05 -76.55 -49.19
CA ASN A 312 14.72 -77.96 -48.96
C ASN A 312 13.85 -78.50 -50.10
N LEU A 313 12.78 -77.78 -50.49
CA LEU A 313 11.95 -78.14 -51.65
C LEU A 313 12.73 -78.17 -52.98
N ILE A 314 13.72 -77.29 -53.17
CA ILE A 314 14.62 -77.34 -54.34
C ILE A 314 15.48 -78.61 -54.29
N SER A 315 16.00 -79.00 -53.12
CA SER A 315 16.78 -80.23 -52.98
C SER A 315 15.96 -81.49 -53.23
N GLU A 316 14.73 -81.58 -52.68
CA GLU A 316 13.78 -82.67 -52.94
C GLU A 316 13.43 -82.75 -54.43
N ASN A 317 13.13 -81.61 -55.06
CA ASN A 317 12.85 -81.55 -56.49
C ASN A 317 14.06 -81.95 -57.36
N SER A 318 15.29 -81.71 -56.90
CA SER A 318 16.51 -82.15 -57.58
C SER A 318 16.74 -83.66 -57.44
N ALA A 319 16.42 -84.26 -56.28
CA ALA A 319 16.47 -85.70 -56.08
C ALA A 319 15.43 -86.41 -56.97
N MET A 320 14.17 -85.97 -56.94
CA MET A 320 13.11 -86.51 -57.79
C MET A 320 13.43 -86.40 -59.30
N LYS A 321 14.16 -85.36 -59.72
CA LYS A 321 14.64 -85.24 -61.11
C LYS A 321 15.69 -86.29 -61.45
N LEU A 322 16.66 -86.54 -60.57
CA LEU A 322 17.65 -87.60 -60.77
C LEU A 322 16.99 -88.98 -60.81
N ASP A 323 16.00 -89.24 -59.95
CA ASP A 323 15.20 -90.49 -59.98
C ASP A 323 14.45 -90.65 -61.31
N VAL A 324 13.82 -89.59 -61.80
CA VAL A 324 13.11 -89.59 -63.10
C VAL A 324 14.08 -89.76 -64.28
N GLU A 325 15.24 -89.10 -64.27
CA GLU A 325 16.27 -89.30 -65.28
C GLU A 325 16.79 -90.75 -65.29
N ASP A 326 17.02 -91.35 -64.12
CA ASP A 326 17.46 -92.74 -64.00
C ASP A 326 16.37 -93.76 -64.31
N LEU A 327 15.09 -93.40 -64.22
CA LEU A 327 14.00 -94.19 -64.78
C LEU A 327 13.92 -94.04 -66.31
N HIS A 328 14.16 -92.84 -66.85
CA HIS A 328 14.14 -92.60 -68.29
C HIS A 328 15.29 -93.31 -69.01
N LYS A 329 16.51 -93.27 -68.47
CA LYS A 329 17.68 -94.04 -68.99
C LYS A 329 17.38 -95.55 -69.07
N LYS A 330 16.67 -96.10 -68.07
CA LYS A 330 16.26 -97.52 -68.07
C LYS A 330 15.22 -97.82 -69.16
N LEU A 331 14.28 -96.90 -69.42
CA LEU A 331 13.32 -97.00 -70.50
C LEU A 331 13.99 -96.90 -71.88
N GLU A 332 14.84 -95.91 -72.12
CA GLU A 332 15.61 -95.77 -73.37
C GLU A 332 16.48 -97.01 -73.66
N MET A 333 17.11 -97.57 -72.63
CA MET A 333 17.86 -98.83 -72.75
C MET A 333 16.95 -100.01 -73.16
N ALA A 334 15.74 -100.12 -72.60
CA ALA A 334 14.78 -101.15 -73.00
C ALA A 334 14.33 -100.93 -74.45
N GLU A 335 13.90 -99.71 -74.82
CA GLU A 335 13.45 -99.38 -76.18
C GLU A 335 14.54 -99.62 -77.24
N LEU A 336 15.81 -99.31 -76.95
CA LEU A 336 16.94 -99.61 -77.83
C LEU A 336 17.15 -101.11 -78.03
N VAL A 337 16.99 -101.93 -76.98
CA VAL A 337 17.04 -103.39 -77.09
C VAL A 337 15.93 -103.91 -77.99
N ILE A 338 14.70 -103.42 -77.82
CA ILE A 338 13.55 -103.76 -78.67
C ILE A 338 13.82 -103.37 -80.14
N GLN A 339 14.35 -102.17 -80.37
CA GLN A 339 14.60 -101.64 -81.72
C GLN A 339 15.76 -102.36 -82.44
N GLN A 340 16.78 -102.85 -81.72
CA GLN A 340 17.82 -103.70 -82.30
C GLN A 340 17.26 -105.05 -82.79
N PHE A 341 16.33 -105.66 -82.05
CA PHE A 341 15.67 -106.90 -82.50
C PHE A 341 14.70 -106.67 -83.66
N SER A 342 14.04 -105.51 -83.73
CA SER A 342 13.09 -105.21 -84.81
C SER A 342 13.74 -104.89 -86.18
N SER A 343 15.06 -104.66 -86.24
CA SER A 343 15.73 -104.06 -87.41
C SER A 343 16.69 -104.99 -88.17
N GLN A 344 16.80 -106.27 -87.80
CA GLN A 344 17.59 -107.27 -88.54
C GLN A 344 16.73 -108.06 -89.55
N PRO A 345 16.90 -107.87 -90.88
CA PRO A 345 16.20 -108.65 -91.89
C PRO A 345 16.85 -110.04 -92.07
N GLY A 346 16.68 -110.91 -91.06
CA GLY A 346 17.32 -112.22 -90.98
C GLY A 346 17.03 -112.94 -89.67
N ILE A 347 15.77 -112.91 -89.24
CA ILE A 347 15.32 -113.36 -87.91
C ILE A 347 15.44 -114.89 -87.78
N SER A 348 16.04 -115.34 -86.67
CA SER A 348 15.93 -116.74 -86.20
C SER A 348 14.92 -116.80 -85.05
N ASP A 349 14.40 -117.98 -84.70
CA ASP A 349 13.35 -118.12 -83.68
C ASP A 349 13.70 -117.44 -82.35
N ALA A 350 14.99 -117.36 -81.98
CA ALA A 350 15.43 -116.66 -80.78
C ALA A 350 15.17 -115.14 -80.83
N THR A 351 15.44 -114.47 -81.96
CA THR A 351 15.17 -113.04 -82.11
C THR A 351 13.69 -112.75 -82.37
N ALA A 352 12.93 -113.72 -82.93
CA ALA A 352 11.47 -113.67 -82.94
C ALA A 352 10.88 -113.73 -81.52
N GLN A 353 11.35 -114.68 -80.67
CA GLN A 353 10.92 -114.79 -79.28
C GLN A 353 11.28 -113.57 -78.44
N GLN A 354 12.44 -112.93 -78.69
CA GLN A 354 12.82 -111.74 -77.93
C GLN A 354 12.04 -110.48 -78.35
N LEU A 355 11.64 -110.37 -79.63
CA LEU A 355 10.69 -109.35 -80.09
C LEU A 355 9.26 -109.63 -79.61
N GLN A 356 8.85 -110.90 -79.50
CA GLN A 356 7.58 -111.33 -78.92
C GLN A 356 7.50 -110.91 -77.43
N ALA A 357 8.53 -111.22 -76.63
CA ALA A 357 8.62 -110.82 -75.23
C ALA A 357 8.59 -109.30 -75.04
N ALA A 358 9.23 -108.54 -75.93
CA ALA A 358 9.18 -107.07 -75.95
C ALA A 358 7.76 -106.52 -76.23
N LEU A 359 7.00 -107.15 -77.13
CA LEU A 359 5.61 -106.77 -77.41
C LEU A 359 4.68 -107.13 -76.24
N GLU A 360 4.94 -108.24 -75.55
CA GLU A 360 4.25 -108.64 -74.32
C GLU A 360 4.58 -107.68 -73.17
N GLU A 361 5.83 -107.24 -73.01
CA GLU A 361 6.23 -106.19 -72.07
C GLU A 361 5.54 -104.85 -72.38
N ARG A 362 5.48 -104.44 -73.65
CA ARG A 362 4.75 -103.22 -74.05
C ARG A 362 3.25 -103.31 -73.73
N ALA A 363 2.62 -104.46 -73.99
CA ALA A 363 1.22 -104.71 -73.65
C ALA A 363 0.97 -104.71 -72.13
N ASN A 364 1.92 -105.22 -71.34
CA ASN A 364 1.87 -105.17 -69.89
C ASN A 364 2.00 -103.73 -69.37
N LEU A 365 2.87 -102.90 -69.96
CA LEU A 365 3.00 -101.48 -69.62
C LEU A 365 1.76 -100.67 -70.03
N GLU A 366 1.18 -100.93 -71.20
CA GLU A 366 -0.11 -100.34 -71.61
C GLU A 366 -1.24 -100.72 -70.64
N SER A 367 -1.26 -101.97 -70.17
CA SER A 367 -2.21 -102.43 -69.13
C SER A 367 -1.98 -101.73 -67.79
N GLN A 368 -0.73 -101.53 -67.36
CA GLN A 368 -0.41 -100.78 -66.13
C GLN A 368 -0.82 -99.30 -66.23
N ILE A 369 -0.59 -98.66 -67.38
CA ILE A 369 -1.03 -97.28 -67.63
C ILE A 369 -2.56 -97.17 -67.61
N ALA A 370 -3.27 -98.16 -68.17
CA ALA A 370 -4.73 -98.21 -68.09
C ALA A 370 -5.23 -98.39 -66.64
N GLN A 371 -4.62 -99.30 -65.87
CA GLN A 371 -4.94 -99.52 -64.44
C GLN A 371 -4.67 -98.28 -63.58
N LEU A 372 -3.54 -97.59 -63.81
CA LEU A 372 -3.22 -96.33 -63.14
C LEU A 372 -4.23 -95.23 -63.51
N SER A 373 -4.64 -95.13 -64.77
CA SER A 373 -5.66 -94.20 -65.24
C SER A 373 -7.03 -94.46 -64.59
N GLU A 374 -7.42 -95.73 -64.49
CA GLU A 374 -8.64 -96.15 -63.78
C GLU A 374 -8.57 -95.84 -62.28
N SER A 375 -7.39 -96.03 -61.66
CA SER A 375 -7.15 -95.68 -60.24
C SER A 375 -7.26 -94.18 -59.98
N LEU A 376 -6.78 -93.33 -60.90
CA LEU A 376 -6.92 -91.88 -60.83
C LEU A 376 -8.38 -91.44 -60.98
N GLN A 377 -9.14 -92.08 -61.88
CA GLN A 377 -10.57 -91.82 -62.02
C GLN A 377 -11.36 -92.25 -60.76
N LYS A 378 -11.00 -93.38 -60.14
CA LYS A 378 -11.57 -93.83 -58.86
C LYS A 378 -11.28 -92.84 -57.73
N LEU A 379 -10.01 -92.44 -57.54
CA LEU A 379 -9.63 -91.44 -56.55
C LEU A 379 -10.30 -90.08 -56.78
N GLN A 380 -10.51 -89.69 -58.05
CA GLN A 380 -11.25 -88.48 -58.38
C GLN A 380 -12.74 -88.58 -58.01
N ALA A 381 -13.38 -89.71 -58.30
CA ALA A 381 -14.77 -89.97 -57.92
C ALA A 381 -14.95 -90.05 -56.40
N GLU A 382 -14.00 -90.68 -55.68
CA GLU A 382 -13.97 -90.70 -54.22
C GLU A 382 -13.83 -89.30 -53.64
N ARG A 383 -12.89 -88.48 -54.13
CA ARG A 383 -12.74 -87.07 -53.75
C ARG A 383 -14.05 -86.31 -53.89
N ASP A 384 -14.72 -86.45 -55.04
CA ASP A 384 -15.96 -85.72 -55.31
C ASP A 384 -17.12 -86.23 -54.43
N GLN A 385 -17.14 -87.51 -54.08
CA GLN A 385 -18.05 -88.07 -53.07
C GLN A 385 -17.73 -87.60 -51.64
N TYR A 386 -16.46 -87.40 -51.27
CA TYR A 386 -16.08 -86.77 -49.99
C TYR A 386 -16.50 -85.30 -49.95
N VAL A 387 -16.35 -84.55 -51.04
CA VAL A 387 -16.81 -83.15 -51.14
C VAL A 387 -18.33 -83.03 -51.05
N LEU A 388 -19.09 -84.03 -51.51
CA LEU A 388 -20.54 -84.10 -51.29
C LEU A 388 -20.87 -84.42 -49.83
N ARG A 389 -20.25 -85.46 -49.24
CA ARG A 389 -20.47 -85.82 -47.83
C ARG A 389 -20.14 -84.68 -46.86
N LEU A 390 -19.05 -83.95 -47.07
CA LEU A 390 -18.70 -82.79 -46.24
C LEU A 390 -19.75 -81.64 -46.32
N LYS A 391 -20.46 -81.51 -47.45
CA LYS A 391 -21.58 -80.55 -47.57
C LYS A 391 -22.84 -81.06 -46.86
N GLU A 392 -23.13 -82.36 -46.97
CA GLU A 392 -24.25 -83.00 -46.28
C GLU A 392 -24.06 -82.95 -44.75
N GLU A 393 -22.87 -83.31 -44.26
CA GLU A 393 -22.45 -83.17 -42.87
C GLU A 393 -22.49 -81.70 -42.42
N GLY A 394 -22.00 -80.76 -43.24
CA GLY A 394 -22.10 -79.33 -42.96
C GLY A 394 -23.53 -78.83 -42.78
N ASN A 395 -24.46 -79.27 -43.65
CA ASN A 395 -25.88 -78.96 -43.53
C ASN A 395 -26.50 -79.57 -42.26
N ILE A 396 -26.14 -80.82 -41.92
CA ILE A 396 -26.60 -81.50 -40.70
C ILE A 396 -26.08 -80.77 -39.45
N TRP A 397 -24.81 -80.34 -39.43
CA TRP A 397 -24.25 -79.57 -38.33
C TRP A 397 -24.90 -78.18 -38.21
N GLN A 398 -25.20 -77.51 -39.32
CA GLN A 398 -25.94 -76.24 -39.30
C GLN A 398 -27.34 -76.44 -38.69
N GLN A 399 -28.12 -77.42 -39.17
CA GLN A 399 -29.43 -77.75 -38.60
C GLN A 399 -29.35 -78.14 -37.12
N ARG A 400 -28.28 -78.84 -36.71
CA ARG A 400 -28.03 -79.20 -35.30
C ARG A 400 -27.75 -77.98 -34.44
N VAL A 401 -26.98 -77.01 -34.94
CA VAL A 401 -26.69 -75.74 -34.26
C VAL A 401 -27.94 -74.86 -34.18
N GLU A 402 -28.73 -74.78 -35.26
CA GLU A 402 -30.01 -74.08 -35.27
C GLU A 402 -30.96 -74.67 -34.23
N LEU A 403 -31.21 -76.00 -34.25
CA LEU A 403 -32.04 -76.71 -33.27
C LEU A 403 -31.54 -76.53 -31.83
N LEU A 404 -30.22 -76.60 -31.59
CA LEU A 404 -29.65 -76.35 -30.26
C LEU A 404 -29.83 -74.87 -29.83
N SER A 405 -29.78 -73.91 -30.75
CA SER A 405 -30.07 -72.51 -30.44
C SER A 405 -31.54 -72.29 -30.06
N GLU A 406 -32.46 -73.05 -30.67
CA GLU A 406 -33.88 -73.02 -30.31
C GLU A 406 -34.13 -73.71 -28.98
N GLN A 407 -33.47 -74.84 -28.74
CA GLN A 407 -33.53 -75.55 -27.46
C GLN A 407 -32.96 -74.70 -26.32
N VAL A 408 -31.85 -73.99 -26.52
CA VAL A 408 -31.30 -73.04 -25.53
C VAL A 408 -32.27 -71.86 -25.32
N ARG A 409 -32.91 -71.35 -26.37
CA ARG A 409 -33.93 -70.29 -26.26
C ARG A 409 -35.16 -70.75 -25.46
N ALA A 410 -35.62 -71.98 -25.71
CA ALA A 410 -36.71 -72.61 -24.95
C ALA A 410 -36.29 -72.85 -23.49
N LEU A 411 -35.10 -73.41 -23.24
CA LEU A 411 -34.56 -73.62 -21.90
C LEU A 411 -34.31 -72.33 -21.13
N MET A 412 -34.02 -71.20 -21.79
CA MET A 412 -33.98 -69.90 -21.13
C MET A 412 -35.38 -69.42 -20.70
N GLY A 413 -36.41 -69.56 -21.55
CA GLY A 413 -37.79 -69.25 -21.16
C GLY A 413 -38.34 -70.20 -20.07
N GLU A 414 -38.03 -71.50 -20.15
CA GLU A 414 -38.32 -72.48 -19.09
C GLU A 414 -37.52 -72.18 -17.82
N LYS A 415 -36.30 -71.64 -17.92
CA LYS A 415 -35.51 -71.19 -16.77
C LYS A 415 -36.13 -69.94 -16.11
N GLU A 416 -36.56 -68.96 -16.89
CA GLU A 416 -37.26 -67.77 -16.36
C GLU A 416 -38.56 -68.18 -15.63
N LEU A 417 -39.33 -69.09 -16.24
CA LEU A 417 -40.53 -69.68 -15.61
C LEU A 417 -40.18 -70.55 -14.38
N SER A 418 -39.04 -71.26 -14.39
CA SER A 418 -38.60 -72.05 -13.25
C SER A 418 -38.02 -71.21 -12.12
N GLU A 419 -37.42 -70.05 -12.38
CA GLU A 419 -36.99 -69.08 -11.37
C GLU A 419 -38.20 -68.45 -10.67
N ILE A 420 -39.26 -68.13 -11.41
CA ILE A 420 -40.57 -67.76 -10.83
C ILE A 420 -41.12 -68.92 -9.97
N ARG A 421 -41.10 -70.15 -10.49
CA ARG A 421 -41.63 -71.33 -9.78
C ARG A 421 -40.77 -71.76 -8.59
N ILE A 422 -39.47 -71.47 -8.59
CA ILE A 422 -38.56 -71.70 -7.47
C ILE A 422 -38.82 -70.65 -6.40
N GLY A 423 -39.02 -69.37 -6.75
CA GLY A 423 -39.49 -68.37 -5.78
C GLY A 423 -40.81 -68.77 -5.11
N GLU A 424 -41.77 -69.31 -5.87
CA GLU A 424 -42.98 -69.92 -5.30
C GLU A 424 -42.64 -71.13 -4.40
N LEU A 425 -41.80 -72.08 -4.85
CA LEU A 425 -41.49 -73.29 -4.10
C LEU A 425 -40.60 -73.06 -2.88
N GLU A 426 -39.79 -72.00 -2.83
CA GLU A 426 -39.02 -71.60 -1.65
C GLU A 426 -39.93 -71.07 -0.54
N THR A 427 -41.00 -70.34 -0.89
CA THR A 427 -42.05 -70.00 0.10
C THR A 427 -42.77 -71.24 0.63
N ASN A 428 -43.01 -72.25 -0.21
CA ASN A 428 -43.65 -73.51 0.21
C ASN A 428 -42.70 -74.46 0.99
N LEU A 429 -41.40 -74.47 0.68
CA LEU A 429 -40.39 -75.26 1.39
C LEU A 429 -40.07 -74.68 2.78
N SER A 430 -40.17 -73.35 2.93
CA SER A 430 -40.12 -72.69 4.24
C SER A 430 -41.20 -73.23 5.18
N ASP A 431 -42.41 -73.47 4.68
CA ASP A 431 -43.51 -74.04 5.44
C ASP A 431 -43.40 -75.57 5.60
N LEU A 432 -42.99 -76.31 4.57
CA LEU A 432 -42.87 -77.78 4.62
C LEU A 432 -41.68 -78.28 5.47
N LEU A 433 -40.67 -77.46 5.74
CA LEU A 433 -39.63 -77.73 6.73
C LEU A 433 -40.19 -77.95 8.16
N SER A 434 -41.46 -77.59 8.41
CA SER A 434 -42.16 -77.96 9.65
C SER A 434 -42.49 -79.46 9.79
N SER A 435 -42.35 -80.29 8.74
CA SER A 435 -42.92 -81.65 8.77
C SER A 435 -42.22 -82.73 7.89
N GLN A 436 -41.12 -83.33 8.38
CA GLN A 436 -40.93 -84.81 8.56
C GLN A 436 -39.46 -85.27 8.64
N SER A 437 -39.21 -86.38 9.37
CA SER A 437 -37.93 -87.11 9.38
C SER A 437 -38.04 -88.57 9.91
N ALA A 438 -37.83 -89.61 9.08
CA ALA A 438 -37.50 -91.02 9.46
C ALA A 438 -37.26 -91.96 8.23
N VAL A 439 -36.40 -93.00 8.33
CA VAL A 439 -35.91 -93.88 7.20
C VAL A 439 -35.71 -95.38 7.63
N LYS A 440 -35.33 -96.33 6.73
CA LYS A 440 -35.36 -97.84 6.82
C LYS A 440 -33.99 -98.62 6.72
N ALA A 441 -33.97 -99.95 6.97
CA ALA A 441 -32.89 -100.99 6.76
C ALA A 441 -33.45 -102.47 6.93
N GLN A 442 -32.78 -103.66 6.79
CA GLN A 442 -31.82 -104.31 5.82
C GLN A 442 -31.74 -105.88 6.06
N GLU A 443 -30.77 -106.67 5.50
CA GLU A 443 -30.70 -108.18 5.41
C GLU A 443 -29.27 -108.79 5.71
N THR A 444 -28.81 -110.07 5.55
CA THR A 444 -29.21 -111.41 4.95
C THR A 444 -28.50 -112.63 5.69
N GLN A 445 -28.42 -113.91 5.21
CA GLN A 445 -27.92 -115.10 6.02
C GLN A 445 -27.00 -116.28 5.40
N PRO A 446 -27.25 -117.65 5.41
CA PRO A 446 -26.33 -118.64 6.10
C PRO A 446 -26.06 -120.11 5.52
N VAL A 447 -25.37 -121.01 6.31
CA VAL A 447 -25.54 -122.54 6.48
C VAL A 447 -24.45 -123.62 6.06
N LEU A 448 -24.60 -124.91 6.49
CA LEU A 448 -23.61 -126.04 6.80
C LEU A 448 -24.04 -127.52 6.36
N ALA A 449 -23.36 -128.63 6.81
CA ALA A 449 -23.62 -130.08 6.49
C ALA A 449 -23.27 -131.17 7.61
N ALA A 450 -23.49 -132.51 7.40
CA ALA A 450 -23.45 -133.63 8.43
C ALA A 450 -23.17 -135.12 7.96
N PRO A 451 -22.89 -136.14 8.85
CA PRO A 451 -23.08 -137.63 8.56
C PRO A 451 -23.29 -138.66 9.78
N GLY A 452 -23.53 -139.99 9.55
CA GLY A 452 -23.41 -141.10 10.58
C GLY A 452 -23.86 -142.59 10.22
N PRO A 453 -23.30 -143.73 10.76
CA PRO A 453 -23.41 -145.12 10.18
C PRO A 453 -23.48 -146.40 11.14
N SER A 454 -23.16 -147.63 10.60
CA SER A 454 -22.85 -148.97 11.24
C SER A 454 -24.04 -149.92 11.61
N PRO A 455 -23.89 -151.20 12.09
CA PRO A 455 -22.73 -152.09 12.43
C PRO A 455 -22.86 -153.58 11.87
N THR A 456 -22.25 -154.70 12.35
CA THR A 456 -20.81 -155.14 12.48
C THR A 456 -20.61 -156.70 12.47
N GLU A 457 -19.36 -157.17 12.24
CA GLU A 457 -18.57 -158.37 12.69
C GLU A 457 -19.01 -159.88 12.75
N VAL A 458 -18.18 -160.72 12.10
CA VAL A 458 -17.56 -161.96 12.67
C VAL A 458 -16.03 -161.73 12.83
N GLY A 459 -15.64 -160.49 13.13
CA GLY A 459 -14.28 -159.97 12.97
C GLY A 459 -13.25 -160.52 13.96
N LEU A 460 -13.68 -161.08 15.11
CA LEU A 460 -12.89 -161.29 16.34
C LEU A 460 -11.59 -162.11 16.22
N GLN A 461 -11.31 -162.71 15.06
CA GLN A 461 -10.05 -163.40 14.78
C GLN A 461 -9.25 -162.83 13.60
N GLU A 462 -9.86 -161.99 12.75
CA GLU A 462 -9.10 -160.92 12.08
C GLU A 462 -8.63 -159.90 13.12
N GLU A 463 -9.46 -159.59 14.13
CA GLU A 463 -9.25 -158.51 15.08
C GLU A 463 -7.96 -158.60 15.89
N LEU A 464 -7.40 -159.77 16.20
CA LEU A 464 -6.10 -159.81 16.90
C LEU A 464 -4.92 -159.50 15.97
N ALA A 465 -4.94 -160.03 14.75
CA ALA A 465 -3.94 -159.68 13.74
C ALA A 465 -4.12 -158.24 13.24
N ARG A 466 -5.37 -157.74 13.17
CA ARG A 466 -5.68 -156.33 13.03
C ARG A 466 -5.15 -155.55 14.22
N LEU A 467 -5.40 -155.90 15.48
CA LEU A 467 -4.99 -155.09 16.64
C LEU A 467 -3.48 -154.96 16.79
N GLU A 468 -2.69 -155.97 16.40
CA GLU A 468 -1.23 -155.81 16.32
C GLU A 468 -0.81 -154.93 15.13
N LYS A 469 -1.42 -155.13 13.95
CA LYS A 469 -1.19 -154.29 12.77
C LYS A 469 -1.72 -152.85 12.93
N GLU A 470 -2.78 -152.66 13.69
CA GLU A 470 -3.42 -151.40 14.08
C GLU A 470 -2.62 -150.75 15.20
N LYS A 471 -1.94 -151.50 16.06
CA LYS A 471 -0.96 -150.94 17.00
C LYS A 471 0.28 -150.45 16.27
N GLU A 472 0.81 -151.19 15.28
CA GLU A 472 1.88 -150.68 14.42
C GLU A 472 1.40 -149.50 13.58
N GLU A 473 0.24 -149.58 12.93
CA GLU A 473 -0.35 -148.46 12.19
C GLU A 473 -0.72 -147.28 13.10
N LEU A 474 -1.11 -147.47 14.36
CA LEU A 474 -1.37 -146.36 15.30
C LEU A 474 -0.06 -145.77 15.83
N LEU A 475 1.00 -146.56 15.97
CA LEU A 475 2.34 -146.04 16.27
C LEU A 475 2.90 -145.26 15.07
N ASP A 476 2.74 -145.75 13.85
CA ASP A 476 3.11 -145.04 12.62
C ASP A 476 2.25 -143.80 12.41
N ARG A 477 0.91 -143.88 12.58
CA ARG A 477 0.00 -142.71 12.51
C ARG A 477 0.28 -141.70 13.62
N TRP A 478 0.66 -142.14 14.83
CA TRP A 478 1.10 -141.23 15.89
C TRP A 478 2.46 -140.62 15.58
N GLN A 479 3.39 -141.37 14.97
CA GLN A 479 4.71 -140.87 14.61
C GLN A 479 4.69 -140.01 13.33
N THR A 480 3.73 -140.19 12.42
CA THR A 480 3.37 -139.15 11.43
C THR A 480 2.73 -137.98 12.15
N GLN A 481 1.67 -138.15 12.95
CA GLN A 481 1.00 -137.03 13.63
C GLN A 481 1.93 -136.19 14.52
N VAL A 482 2.97 -136.77 15.13
CA VAL A 482 4.02 -136.03 15.86
C VAL A 482 4.98 -135.29 14.91
N ARG A 483 5.32 -135.86 13.74
CA ARG A 483 6.05 -135.15 12.68
C ARG A 483 5.21 -134.03 12.07
N ASP A 484 3.92 -134.28 11.81
CA ASP A 484 2.95 -133.36 11.23
C ASP A 484 2.66 -132.21 12.21
N ASN A 485 2.46 -132.49 13.50
CA ASN A 485 2.39 -131.47 14.55
C ASN A 485 3.72 -130.71 14.72
N GLY A 486 4.86 -131.37 14.52
CA GLY A 486 6.18 -130.72 14.49
C GLY A 486 6.30 -129.73 13.31
N GLN A 487 5.88 -130.13 12.12
CA GLN A 487 5.83 -129.28 10.92
C GLN A 487 4.81 -128.14 11.07
N LEU A 488 3.64 -128.40 11.66
CA LEU A 488 2.65 -127.36 11.98
C LEU A 488 3.16 -126.38 13.05
N SER A 489 3.93 -126.85 14.03
CA SER A 489 4.57 -125.99 15.03
C SER A 489 5.68 -125.15 14.43
N GLN A 490 6.47 -125.69 13.50
CA GLN A 490 7.46 -124.95 12.73
C GLN A 490 6.79 -123.90 11.82
N LEU A 491 5.73 -124.29 11.11
CA LEU A 491 4.96 -123.37 10.26
C LEU A 491 4.28 -122.27 11.08
N ASN A 492 3.73 -122.57 12.26
CA ASN A 492 3.21 -121.54 13.16
C ASN A 492 4.33 -120.61 13.63
N GLN A 493 5.51 -121.11 14.00
CA GLN A 493 6.64 -120.26 14.38
C GLN A 493 7.08 -119.36 13.21
N GLU A 494 7.16 -119.89 11.98
CA GLU A 494 7.45 -119.08 10.77
C GLU A 494 6.38 -118.00 10.53
N GLN A 495 5.10 -118.29 10.78
CA GLN A 495 4.02 -117.29 10.68
C GLN A 495 4.06 -116.27 11.82
N GLU A 496 4.39 -116.67 13.05
CA GLU A 496 4.56 -115.76 14.19
C GLU A 496 5.77 -114.83 14.01
N GLU A 497 6.91 -115.35 13.54
CA GLU A 497 8.09 -114.56 13.20
C GLU A 497 7.76 -113.57 12.07
N ARG A 498 7.07 -114.03 11.01
CA ARG A 498 6.60 -113.18 9.90
C ARG A 498 5.58 -112.13 10.33
N LEU A 499 4.68 -112.44 11.27
CA LEU A 499 3.75 -111.48 11.87
C LEU A 499 4.51 -110.42 12.66
N GLN A 500 5.47 -110.83 13.50
CA GLN A 500 6.31 -109.88 14.23
C GLN A 500 7.16 -108.99 13.29
N GLU A 501 7.62 -109.49 12.15
CA GLU A 501 8.29 -108.66 11.13
C GLU A 501 7.34 -107.64 10.50
N LEU A 502 6.10 -108.04 10.20
CA LEU A 502 5.05 -107.14 9.70
C LEU A 502 4.64 -106.09 10.75
N GLU A 503 4.55 -106.46 12.03
CA GLU A 503 4.30 -105.54 13.13
C GLU A 503 5.45 -104.53 13.30
N LYS A 504 6.71 -104.98 13.26
CA LYS A 504 7.90 -104.11 13.29
C LYS A 504 7.95 -103.18 12.06
N ALA A 505 7.51 -103.65 10.90
CA ALA A 505 7.38 -102.81 9.70
C ALA A 505 6.26 -101.76 9.85
N LEU A 506 5.09 -102.15 10.36
CA LEU A 506 3.97 -101.22 10.63
C LEU A 506 4.33 -100.18 11.69
N GLN A 507 5.07 -100.55 12.74
CA GLN A 507 5.60 -99.62 13.73
C GLN A 507 6.49 -98.56 13.08
N ARG A 508 7.49 -98.97 12.29
CA ARG A 508 8.36 -98.04 11.53
C ARG A 508 7.56 -97.15 10.58
N TYR A 509 6.57 -97.70 9.88
CA TYR A 509 5.69 -96.88 9.01
C TYR A 509 4.85 -95.88 9.80
N SER A 510 4.46 -96.19 11.06
CA SER A 510 3.75 -95.25 11.93
C SER A 510 4.67 -94.17 12.51
N GLU A 511 5.90 -94.52 12.88
CA GLU A 511 6.95 -93.57 13.29
C GLU A 511 7.28 -92.61 12.13
N GLU A 512 7.57 -93.15 10.94
CA GLU A 512 7.78 -92.37 9.71
C GLU A 512 6.57 -91.48 9.35
N ALA A 513 5.33 -91.90 9.65
CA ALA A 513 4.14 -91.11 9.39
C ALA A 513 4.03 -89.91 10.34
N VAL A 514 4.36 -90.10 11.63
CA VAL A 514 4.44 -89.02 12.63
C VAL A 514 5.55 -88.03 12.26
N ASP A 515 6.75 -88.52 11.90
CA ASP A 515 7.86 -87.65 11.45
C ASP A 515 7.46 -86.82 10.22
N LYS A 516 6.83 -87.45 9.21
CA LYS A 516 6.35 -86.75 8.01
C LYS A 516 5.28 -85.71 8.35
N GLN A 517 4.37 -86.00 9.27
CA GLN A 517 3.36 -85.03 9.72
C GLN A 517 4.01 -83.87 10.49
N GLN A 518 4.95 -84.13 11.40
CA GLN A 518 5.62 -83.08 12.16
C GLN A 518 6.49 -82.18 11.26
N ILE A 519 7.14 -82.74 10.23
CA ILE A 519 7.83 -81.96 9.18
C ILE A 519 6.84 -81.08 8.40
N LEU A 520 5.65 -81.60 8.05
CA LEU A 520 4.61 -80.82 7.36
C LEU A 520 4.02 -79.71 8.25
N GLU A 521 3.82 -79.95 9.54
CA GLU A 521 3.36 -78.94 10.50
C GLU A 521 4.40 -77.84 10.71
N ASN A 522 5.67 -78.21 10.90
CA ASN A 522 6.79 -77.26 10.96
C ASN A 522 6.86 -76.40 9.69
N MET A 523 6.83 -77.03 8.50
CA MET A 523 6.85 -76.35 7.20
C MET A 523 5.63 -75.43 7.00
N GLN A 524 4.46 -75.80 7.51
CA GLN A 524 3.28 -74.92 7.51
C GLN A 524 3.47 -73.71 8.45
N SER A 525 4.08 -73.91 9.62
CA SER A 525 4.39 -72.82 10.56
C SER A 525 5.46 -71.86 10.01
N ASP A 526 6.49 -72.37 9.34
CA ASP A 526 7.50 -71.60 8.63
C ASP A 526 6.88 -70.83 7.47
N ARG A 527 6.05 -71.50 6.65
CA ARG A 527 5.31 -70.84 5.56
C ARG A 527 4.42 -69.72 6.07
N ALA A 528 3.73 -69.90 7.20
CA ALA A 528 2.92 -68.86 7.82
C ALA A 528 3.78 -67.69 8.33
N THR A 529 4.92 -67.98 8.96
CA THR A 529 5.85 -66.98 9.51
C THR A 529 6.53 -66.18 8.40
N ILE A 530 7.05 -66.86 7.38
CA ILE A 530 7.60 -66.25 6.16
C ILE A 530 6.52 -65.44 5.44
N SER A 531 5.28 -65.93 5.34
CA SER A 531 4.18 -65.16 4.73
C SER A 531 3.90 -63.86 5.49
N ARG A 532 3.89 -63.86 6.82
CA ARG A 532 3.72 -62.64 7.65
C ARG A 532 4.88 -61.67 7.45
N ALA A 533 6.12 -62.18 7.45
CA ALA A 533 7.31 -61.38 7.22
C ALA A 533 7.35 -60.77 5.81
N LEU A 534 6.87 -61.51 4.79
CA LEU A 534 6.74 -61.02 3.42
C LEU A 534 5.63 -59.98 3.27
N THR A 535 4.49 -60.13 3.95
CA THR A 535 3.46 -59.07 3.97
C THR A 535 3.97 -57.81 4.67
N GLN A 536 4.65 -57.92 5.82
CA GLN A 536 5.25 -56.76 6.50
C GLN A 536 6.34 -56.09 5.64
N ASN A 537 7.19 -56.86 4.95
CA ASN A 537 8.19 -56.31 4.02
C ASN A 537 7.57 -55.67 2.77
N ARG A 538 6.34 -56.04 2.40
CA ARG A 538 5.58 -55.40 1.33
C ARG A 538 4.95 -54.10 1.82
N GLU A 539 4.29 -54.14 2.97
CA GLU A 539 3.64 -53.02 3.63
C GLU A 539 4.64 -51.91 3.96
N LEU A 540 5.83 -52.25 4.47
CA LEU A 540 6.94 -51.29 4.66
C LEU A 540 7.46 -50.69 3.35
N LYS A 541 7.44 -51.43 2.23
CA LYS A 541 7.83 -50.90 0.91
C LYS A 541 6.76 -50.00 0.31
N GLU A 542 5.49 -50.33 0.54
CA GLU A 542 4.35 -49.49 0.15
C GLU A 542 4.35 -48.19 0.97
N GLN A 543 4.55 -48.23 2.29
CA GLN A 543 4.78 -47.05 3.14
C GLN A 543 6.00 -46.22 2.72
N LEU A 544 7.13 -46.85 2.36
CA LEU A 544 8.31 -46.13 1.88
C LEU A 544 8.05 -45.45 0.52
N ALA A 545 7.30 -46.09 -0.37
CA ALA A 545 6.89 -45.53 -1.65
C ALA A 545 5.87 -44.40 -1.48
N GLU A 546 4.93 -44.51 -0.53
CA GLU A 546 4.02 -43.43 -0.14
C GLU A 546 4.78 -42.23 0.41
N LEU A 547 5.77 -42.44 1.29
CA LEU A 547 6.61 -41.39 1.84
C LEU A 547 7.46 -40.71 0.75
N GLN A 548 8.05 -41.48 -0.17
CA GLN A 548 8.77 -40.93 -1.33
C GLN A 548 7.85 -40.12 -2.25
N ASN A 549 6.65 -40.64 -2.56
CA ASN A 549 5.65 -39.89 -3.33
C ASN A 549 5.18 -38.63 -2.60
N GLY A 550 5.05 -38.67 -1.28
CA GLY A 550 4.75 -37.53 -0.43
C GLY A 550 5.84 -36.46 -0.49
N PHE A 551 7.11 -36.84 -0.35
CA PHE A 551 8.24 -35.93 -0.54
C PHE A 551 8.30 -35.33 -1.95
N VAL A 552 8.08 -36.12 -3.00
CA VAL A 552 8.07 -35.61 -4.39
C VAL A 552 6.91 -34.64 -4.62
N LYS A 553 5.70 -34.95 -4.14
CA LYS A 553 4.54 -34.03 -4.17
C LYS A 553 4.86 -32.74 -3.43
N LEU A 554 5.26 -32.81 -2.16
CA LEU A 554 5.58 -31.65 -1.33
C LEU A 554 6.73 -30.81 -1.92
N THR A 555 7.70 -31.42 -2.60
CA THR A 555 8.79 -30.70 -3.29
C THR A 555 8.28 -29.97 -4.53
N ASN A 556 7.41 -30.61 -5.32
CA ASN A 556 6.77 -29.97 -6.47
C ASN A 556 5.85 -28.83 -6.04
N GLU A 557 5.00 -29.05 -5.04
CA GLU A 557 4.09 -28.05 -4.46
C GLU A 557 4.87 -26.85 -3.90
N ASN A 558 5.97 -27.08 -3.14
CA ASN A 558 6.84 -25.99 -2.69
C ASN A 558 7.50 -25.25 -3.86
N MET A 559 7.90 -25.94 -4.92
CA MET A 559 8.47 -25.32 -6.13
C MET A 559 7.43 -24.49 -6.89
N GLU A 560 6.19 -24.98 -7.00
CA GLU A 560 5.07 -24.26 -7.62
C GLU A 560 4.66 -23.03 -6.81
N ILE A 561 4.51 -23.15 -5.48
CA ILE A 561 4.25 -22.03 -4.57
C ILE A 561 5.39 -21.00 -4.63
N THR A 562 6.65 -21.44 -4.66
CA THR A 562 7.81 -20.54 -4.79
C THR A 562 7.83 -19.82 -6.13
N SER A 563 7.51 -20.52 -7.23
CA SER A 563 7.40 -19.96 -8.58
C SER A 563 6.25 -18.94 -8.67
N ALA A 564 5.08 -19.28 -8.13
CA ALA A 564 3.92 -18.39 -8.05
C ALA A 564 4.22 -17.12 -7.24
N LEU A 565 4.84 -17.27 -6.06
CA LEU A 565 5.29 -16.17 -5.22
C LEU A 565 6.31 -15.27 -5.95
N GLN A 566 7.24 -15.84 -6.73
CA GLN A 566 8.17 -15.07 -7.55
C GLN A 566 7.46 -14.29 -8.68
N SER A 567 6.45 -14.89 -9.34
CA SER A 567 5.64 -14.15 -10.32
C SER A 567 4.80 -13.05 -9.69
N GLU A 568 4.19 -13.26 -8.52
CA GLU A 568 3.44 -12.23 -7.80
C GLU A 568 4.35 -11.09 -7.32
N GLN A 569 5.56 -11.40 -6.85
CA GLN A 569 6.57 -10.36 -6.56
C GLN A 569 6.98 -9.57 -7.80
N HIS A 570 7.00 -10.20 -8.99
CA HIS A 570 7.29 -9.53 -10.25
C HIS A 570 6.12 -8.62 -10.70
N VAL A 571 4.88 -9.12 -10.65
CA VAL A 571 3.66 -8.34 -10.92
C VAL A 571 3.56 -7.15 -9.96
N LYS A 572 3.82 -7.35 -8.66
CA LYS A 572 3.88 -6.29 -7.66
C LYS A 572 4.91 -5.21 -7.97
N LYS A 573 6.10 -5.57 -8.48
CA LYS A 573 7.11 -4.61 -8.96
C LYS A 573 6.62 -3.83 -10.19
N GLN A 574 6.03 -4.52 -11.17
CA GLN A 574 5.45 -3.85 -12.35
C GLN A 574 4.32 -2.88 -11.99
N LEU A 575 3.44 -3.27 -11.07
CA LEU A 575 2.37 -2.40 -10.57
C LEU A 575 2.94 -1.18 -9.83
N ALA A 576 3.92 -1.38 -8.94
CA ALA A 576 4.60 -0.28 -8.26
C ALA A 576 5.28 0.70 -9.23
N LYS A 577 5.93 0.18 -10.29
CA LYS A 577 6.52 1.00 -11.37
C LYS A 577 5.45 1.81 -12.11
N LYS A 578 4.37 1.18 -12.57
CA LYS A 578 3.24 1.86 -13.23
C LYS A 578 2.59 2.94 -12.34
N LEU A 579 2.46 2.67 -11.04
CA LEU A 579 1.93 3.63 -10.06
C LEU A 579 2.87 4.85 -9.91
N GLY A 580 4.18 4.61 -9.88
CA GLY A 580 5.20 5.67 -9.92
C GLY A 580 5.13 6.51 -11.20
N GLU A 581 5.07 5.87 -12.37
CA GLU A 581 4.92 6.57 -13.67
C GLU A 581 3.64 7.41 -13.74
N LEU A 582 2.53 6.93 -13.18
CA LEU A 582 1.27 7.67 -13.11
C LEU A 582 1.38 8.84 -12.12
N GLN A 583 2.08 8.67 -11.00
CA GLN A 583 2.31 9.72 -10.02
C GLN A 583 3.22 10.84 -10.57
N GLU A 584 4.25 10.48 -11.35
CA GLU A 584 5.13 11.41 -12.07
C GLU A 584 4.33 12.20 -13.12
N LYS A 585 3.55 11.52 -13.98
CA LYS A 585 2.63 12.16 -14.95
C LYS A 585 1.63 13.11 -14.26
N LEU A 586 1.18 12.79 -13.05
CA LEU A 586 0.24 13.63 -12.28
C LEU A 586 0.94 14.89 -11.71
N VAL A 587 2.22 14.82 -11.35
CA VAL A 587 3.05 16.01 -11.01
C VAL A 587 3.25 16.88 -12.25
N ASP A 588 3.68 16.28 -13.36
CA ASP A 588 3.78 16.92 -14.69
C ASP A 588 2.53 17.74 -15.06
N PHE A 589 1.34 17.13 -14.93
CA PHE A 589 0.08 17.81 -15.22
C PHE A 589 -0.24 18.92 -14.21
N LYS A 590 0.12 18.77 -12.93
CA LYS A 590 -0.03 19.86 -11.93
C LYS A 590 0.86 21.04 -12.23
N GLU A 591 2.12 20.82 -12.63
CA GLU A 591 3.03 21.90 -13.01
C GLU A 591 2.60 22.60 -14.30
N LYS A 592 2.18 21.84 -15.31
CA LYS A 592 1.59 22.39 -16.56
C LYS A 592 0.33 23.20 -16.28
N MET A 593 -0.54 22.76 -15.37
CA MET A 593 -1.70 23.52 -14.91
C MET A 593 -1.29 24.80 -14.15
N ALA A 594 -0.34 24.72 -13.21
CA ALA A 594 0.13 25.89 -12.46
C ALA A 594 0.77 26.95 -13.38
N LEU A 595 1.55 26.53 -14.38
CA LEU A 595 2.09 27.40 -15.43
C LEU A 595 0.96 28.08 -16.23
N LYS A 596 -0.08 27.33 -16.65
CA LYS A 596 -1.22 27.91 -17.35
C LYS A 596 -2.07 28.85 -16.48
N THR A 597 -2.21 28.58 -15.19
CA THR A 597 -2.81 29.52 -14.23
C THR A 597 -1.97 30.79 -14.09
N HIS A 598 -0.64 30.68 -14.08
CA HIS A 598 0.25 31.85 -14.03
C HIS A 598 0.19 32.69 -15.31
N GLU A 599 0.18 32.06 -16.49
CA GLU A 599 -0.05 32.74 -17.79
C GLU A 599 -1.39 33.48 -17.79
N ALA A 600 -2.48 32.82 -17.41
CA ALA A 600 -3.81 33.42 -17.34
C ALA A 600 -3.85 34.65 -16.40
N GLN A 601 -3.21 34.54 -15.23
CA GLN A 601 -3.09 35.67 -14.30
C GLN A 601 -2.19 36.79 -14.85
N ASP A 602 -1.16 36.49 -15.63
CA ASP A 602 -0.32 37.52 -16.27
C ASP A 602 -1.03 38.21 -17.44
N PHE A 603 -1.95 37.54 -18.14
CA PHE A 603 -2.86 38.19 -19.10
C PHE A 603 -3.95 39.01 -18.42
N GLN A 604 -4.48 38.55 -17.27
CA GLN A 604 -5.44 39.33 -16.49
C GLN A 604 -4.82 40.63 -15.95
N ASP A 605 -3.62 40.57 -15.36
CA ASP A 605 -2.89 41.77 -14.93
C ASP A 605 -2.66 42.76 -16.09
N GLN A 606 -2.40 42.27 -17.31
CA GLN A 606 -2.25 43.12 -18.50
C GLN A 606 -3.56 43.80 -18.91
N ARG A 607 -4.66 43.03 -18.96
CA ARG A 607 -6.01 43.57 -19.22
C ARG A 607 -6.35 44.67 -18.22
N ASP A 608 -6.05 44.46 -16.95
CA ASP A 608 -6.42 45.38 -15.87
C ASP A 608 -5.52 46.64 -15.88
N GLN A 609 -4.27 46.55 -16.35
CA GLN A 609 -3.44 47.71 -16.69
C GLN A 609 -4.00 48.54 -17.86
N TYR A 610 -4.41 47.89 -18.96
CA TYR A 610 -5.04 48.59 -20.08
C TYR A 610 -6.38 49.25 -19.68
N LEU A 611 -7.15 48.60 -18.80
CA LEU A 611 -8.38 49.17 -18.24
C LEU A 611 -8.08 50.44 -17.42
N ALA A 612 -7.06 50.41 -16.57
CA ALA A 612 -6.64 51.57 -15.78
C ALA A 612 -6.18 52.75 -16.67
N HIS A 613 -5.42 52.49 -17.74
CA HIS A 613 -5.04 53.52 -18.70
C HIS A 613 -6.24 54.10 -19.47
N LEU A 614 -7.20 53.25 -19.86
CA LEU A 614 -8.43 53.71 -20.50
C LEU A 614 -9.29 54.57 -19.56
N GLN A 615 -9.35 54.22 -18.27
CA GLN A 615 -10.02 55.02 -17.22
C GLN A 615 -9.33 56.38 -17.01
N GLN A 616 -7.99 56.42 -16.94
CA GLN A 616 -7.21 57.66 -16.86
C GLN A 616 -7.50 58.58 -18.05
N TYR A 617 -7.48 58.03 -19.26
CA TYR A 617 -7.76 58.78 -20.51
C TYR A 617 -9.21 59.29 -20.56
N THR A 618 -10.17 58.49 -20.09
CA THR A 618 -11.59 58.89 -19.97
C THR A 618 -11.77 60.03 -18.98
N ALA A 619 -11.13 59.97 -17.81
CA ALA A 619 -11.19 61.03 -16.80
C ALA A 619 -10.54 62.33 -17.28
N ALA A 620 -9.38 62.26 -17.96
CA ALA A 620 -8.73 63.42 -18.56
C ALA A 620 -9.60 64.09 -19.64
N TYR A 621 -10.31 63.30 -20.46
CA TYR A 621 -11.28 63.87 -21.41
C TYR A 621 -12.49 64.53 -20.71
N GLN A 622 -12.99 63.94 -19.63
CA GLN A 622 -14.08 64.52 -18.84
C GLN A 622 -13.68 65.88 -18.22
N GLN A 623 -12.45 65.97 -17.67
CA GLN A 623 -11.87 67.23 -17.20
C GLN A 623 -11.80 68.27 -18.33
N LEU A 624 -11.25 67.89 -19.49
CA LEU A 624 -11.16 68.78 -20.66
C LEU A 624 -12.53 69.25 -21.19
N THR A 625 -13.59 68.45 -21.05
CA THR A 625 -14.96 68.91 -21.37
C THR A 625 -15.49 69.93 -20.36
N VAL A 626 -15.24 69.75 -19.06
CA VAL A 626 -15.65 70.71 -18.02
C VAL A 626 -14.89 72.04 -18.18
N GLU A 627 -13.58 72.00 -18.44
CA GLU A 627 -12.77 73.19 -18.71
C GLU A 627 -13.27 73.97 -19.94
N LYS A 628 -13.68 73.27 -21.01
CA LYS A 628 -14.28 73.89 -22.20
C LYS A 628 -15.62 74.54 -21.90
N GLU A 629 -16.48 73.89 -21.10
CA GLU A 629 -17.74 74.50 -20.67
C GLU A 629 -17.51 75.74 -19.80
N GLU A 630 -16.56 75.70 -18.87
CA GLU A 630 -16.18 76.85 -18.07
C GLU A 630 -15.65 78.01 -18.92
N LEU A 631 -14.78 77.70 -19.90
CA LEU A 631 -14.26 78.71 -20.83
C LEU A 631 -15.37 79.32 -21.68
N HIS A 632 -16.35 78.52 -22.11
CA HIS A 632 -17.52 79.00 -22.84
C HIS A 632 -18.43 79.87 -21.96
N LYS A 633 -18.66 79.50 -20.70
CA LYS A 633 -19.39 80.32 -19.70
C LYS A 633 -18.67 81.67 -19.46
N LYS A 634 -17.34 81.66 -19.33
CA LYS A 634 -16.50 82.87 -19.19
C LYS A 634 -16.57 83.77 -20.44
N TYR A 635 -16.50 83.19 -21.64
CA TYR A 635 -16.64 83.91 -22.92
C TYR A 635 -18.04 84.54 -23.10
N LEU A 636 -19.11 83.81 -22.76
CA LEU A 636 -20.47 84.33 -22.84
C LEU A 636 -20.68 85.53 -21.91
N LEU A 637 -20.17 85.44 -20.67
CA LEU A 637 -20.20 86.55 -19.71
C LEU A 637 -19.38 87.75 -20.22
N GLN A 638 -18.21 87.53 -20.82
CA GLN A 638 -17.41 88.59 -21.43
C GLN A 638 -18.16 89.27 -22.59
N THR A 639 -18.90 88.50 -23.40
CA THR A 639 -19.73 89.04 -24.49
C THR A 639 -20.84 89.92 -23.93
N GLN A 640 -21.58 89.45 -22.92
CA GLN A 640 -22.65 90.22 -22.25
C GLN A 640 -22.14 91.52 -21.62
N LEU A 641 -20.94 91.51 -21.02
CA LEU A 641 -20.31 92.72 -20.49
C LEU A 641 -19.87 93.69 -21.60
N MET A 642 -19.42 93.16 -22.74
CA MET A 642 -19.03 93.95 -23.92
C MET A 642 -20.27 94.60 -24.58
N ASP A 643 -21.35 93.83 -24.77
CA ASP A 643 -22.62 94.33 -25.32
C ASP A 643 -23.21 95.43 -24.43
N ARG A 644 -23.13 95.26 -23.11
CA ARG A 644 -23.51 96.27 -22.13
C ARG A 644 -22.64 97.53 -22.23
N LEU A 645 -21.32 97.38 -22.33
CA LEU A 645 -20.40 98.51 -22.51
C LEU A 645 -20.71 99.29 -23.81
N GLN A 646 -21.05 98.59 -24.91
CA GLN A 646 -21.50 99.23 -26.15
C GLN A 646 -22.82 99.98 -25.98
N HIS A 647 -23.79 99.42 -25.24
CA HIS A 647 -25.04 100.15 -24.94
C HIS A 647 -24.76 101.41 -24.11
N GLU A 648 -23.92 101.31 -23.08
CA GLU A 648 -23.51 102.46 -22.25
C GLU A 648 -22.72 103.51 -23.07
N GLU A 649 -21.86 103.11 -24.01
CA GLU A 649 -21.13 104.01 -24.92
C GLU A 649 -22.07 104.68 -25.94
N VAL A 650 -23.01 103.93 -26.55
CA VAL A 650 -24.01 104.46 -27.49
C VAL A 650 -24.97 105.41 -26.77
N GLN A 651 -25.42 105.07 -25.57
CA GLN A 651 -26.25 105.97 -24.75
C GLN A 651 -25.48 107.24 -24.36
N GLY A 652 -24.20 107.12 -24.00
CA GLY A 652 -23.31 108.27 -23.79
C GLY A 652 -23.19 109.17 -25.03
N LYS A 653 -23.03 108.59 -26.23
CA LYS A 653 -23.01 109.32 -27.51
C LYS A 653 -24.34 110.02 -27.80
N VAL A 654 -25.48 109.35 -27.58
CA VAL A 654 -26.82 109.94 -27.75
C VAL A 654 -27.04 111.10 -26.79
N ASN A 655 -26.65 110.98 -25.52
CA ASN A 655 -26.73 112.05 -24.55
C ASN A 655 -25.82 113.23 -24.91
N ALA A 656 -24.59 112.96 -25.38
CA ALA A 656 -23.68 114.01 -25.87
C ALA A 656 -24.22 114.72 -27.12
N GLU A 657 -24.87 114.00 -28.05
CA GLU A 657 -25.52 114.60 -29.22
C GLU A 657 -26.77 115.41 -28.83
N MET A 658 -27.52 114.97 -27.81
CA MET A 658 -28.65 115.70 -27.22
C MET A 658 -28.16 117.03 -26.65
N HIS A 659 -27.15 117.01 -25.77
CA HIS A 659 -26.54 118.22 -25.22
C HIS A 659 -25.89 119.11 -26.27
N PHE A 660 -25.32 118.54 -27.35
CA PHE A 660 -24.84 119.33 -28.49
C PHE A 660 -25.99 120.03 -29.25
N LYS A 661 -27.14 119.36 -29.43
CA LYS A 661 -28.34 119.97 -30.02
C LYS A 661 -28.91 121.06 -29.11
N GLU A 662 -28.90 120.88 -27.80
CA GLU A 662 -29.27 121.89 -26.80
C GLU A 662 -28.32 123.10 -26.83
N LEU A 663 -27.01 122.85 -26.82
CA LEU A 663 -25.99 123.89 -26.96
C LEU A 663 -26.10 124.63 -28.29
N GLN A 664 -26.47 123.95 -29.38
CA GLN A 664 -26.70 124.60 -30.67
C GLN A 664 -27.99 125.45 -30.69
N LYS A 665 -29.06 125.02 -30.00
CA LYS A 665 -30.24 125.87 -29.75
C LYS A 665 -29.85 127.10 -28.93
N ALA A 666 -29.16 126.91 -27.81
CA ALA A 666 -28.68 127.98 -26.93
C ALA A 666 -27.74 128.96 -27.65
N LYS A 667 -26.86 128.47 -28.54
CA LYS A 667 -25.99 129.30 -29.38
C LYS A 667 -26.80 130.11 -30.40
N LYS A 668 -27.83 129.53 -31.03
CA LYS A 668 -28.72 130.27 -31.95
C LYS A 668 -29.49 131.38 -31.24
N THR A 669 -29.99 131.15 -30.02
CA THR A 669 -30.63 132.20 -29.20
C THR A 669 -29.63 133.24 -28.68
N LEU A 670 -28.40 132.83 -28.36
CA LEU A 670 -27.34 133.78 -27.99
C LEU A 670 -26.88 134.61 -29.20
N GLU A 671 -26.92 134.06 -30.42
CA GLU A 671 -26.64 134.78 -31.66
C GLU A 671 -27.77 135.75 -32.06
N SER A 672 -29.04 135.47 -31.75
CA SER A 672 -30.12 136.47 -31.89
C SER A 672 -29.97 137.58 -30.84
N PHE A 673 -29.82 137.22 -29.56
CA PHE A 673 -29.55 138.20 -28.50
C PHE A 673 -28.27 139.02 -28.76
N SER A 674 -27.23 138.46 -29.38
CA SER A 674 -26.01 139.21 -29.74
C SER A 674 -26.22 140.18 -30.91
N LYS A 675 -27.15 139.88 -31.84
CA LYS A 675 -27.55 140.84 -32.89
C LYS A 675 -28.38 141.97 -32.29
N GLU A 676 -29.39 141.63 -31.50
CA GLU A 676 -30.23 142.59 -30.75
C GLU A 676 -29.35 143.49 -29.87
N ASN A 677 -28.40 142.93 -29.13
CA ASN A 677 -27.50 143.69 -28.27
C ASN A 677 -26.51 144.57 -29.06
N LYS A 678 -26.08 144.17 -30.28
CA LYS A 678 -25.30 145.06 -31.18
C LYS A 678 -26.14 146.21 -31.74
N GLU A 679 -27.41 145.94 -32.06
CA GLU A 679 -28.35 146.96 -32.54
C GLU A 679 -28.68 147.97 -31.44
N LEU A 680 -28.91 147.50 -30.20
CA LEU A 680 -29.01 148.33 -29.01
C LEU A 680 -27.70 149.09 -28.70
N GLN A 681 -26.53 148.45 -28.83
CA GLN A 681 -25.23 149.09 -28.59
C GLN A 681 -24.92 150.19 -29.61
N ALA A 682 -25.40 150.06 -30.86
CA ALA A 682 -25.34 151.13 -31.86
C ALA A 682 -26.24 152.32 -31.49
N GLN A 683 -27.48 152.05 -31.05
CA GLN A 683 -28.41 153.08 -30.59
C GLN A 683 -27.88 153.81 -29.34
N VAL A 684 -27.32 153.08 -28.37
CA VAL A 684 -26.75 153.61 -27.12
C VAL A 684 -25.49 154.43 -27.37
N SER A 685 -24.64 154.04 -28.33
CA SER A 685 -23.41 154.79 -28.66
C SER A 685 -23.69 156.17 -29.27
N GLN A 686 -24.88 156.38 -29.86
CA GLN A 686 -25.30 157.68 -30.39
C GLN A 686 -25.90 158.61 -29.30
N LEU A 687 -26.18 158.08 -28.11
CA LEU A 687 -26.87 158.80 -27.02
C LEU A 687 -26.01 159.08 -25.78
N MET A 688 -24.82 158.47 -25.65
CA MET A 688 -23.89 158.73 -24.54
C MET A 688 -22.81 159.79 -24.85
N ALA A 689 -23.20 160.85 -25.56
CA ALA A 689 -22.32 161.99 -25.87
C ALA A 689 -22.58 163.23 -24.98
N GLU A 690 -23.78 163.36 -24.41
CA GLU A 690 -24.18 164.48 -23.56
C GLU A 690 -24.86 163.96 -22.27
N LEU A 691 -24.72 164.73 -21.18
CA LEU A 691 -24.67 164.31 -19.78
C LEU A 691 -25.96 163.69 -19.15
N ASP A 692 -25.73 162.75 -18.21
CA ASP A 692 -26.53 162.38 -17.01
C ASP A 692 -27.74 161.39 -17.03
N GLU A 693 -27.89 160.71 -15.89
CA GLU A 693 -29.01 159.89 -15.33
C GLU A 693 -29.37 158.44 -15.81
N ARG A 694 -29.30 157.50 -14.84
CA ARG A 694 -30.28 156.44 -14.41
C ARG A 694 -30.25 154.96 -14.94
N MET A 695 -30.84 154.09 -14.07
CA MET A 695 -31.30 152.68 -14.25
C MET A 695 -30.21 151.58 -14.30
N LEU A 696 -30.40 150.30 -13.90
CA LEU A 696 -31.54 149.44 -13.46
C LEU A 696 -31.03 148.25 -12.55
N PRO A 697 -31.87 147.50 -11.79
CA PRO A 697 -31.48 146.30 -11.02
C PRO A 697 -32.19 144.97 -11.44
N ARG A 698 -31.63 143.79 -11.06
CA ARG A 698 -32.26 142.44 -11.12
C ARG A 698 -31.45 141.41 -10.27
N ALA A 699 -31.93 140.37 -9.55
CA ALA A 699 -33.23 139.77 -9.17
C ALA A 699 -33.62 138.37 -9.77
N GLN A 700 -33.72 137.36 -8.86
CA GLN A 700 -34.29 135.99 -8.99
C GLN A 700 -33.59 135.00 -9.96
N GLY A 701 -33.71 133.67 -9.84
CA GLY A 701 -34.36 132.83 -8.81
C GLY A 701 -34.93 131.50 -9.38
N ASP A 702 -34.87 130.40 -8.62
CA ASP A 702 -35.40 129.04 -8.92
C ASP A 702 -34.91 128.32 -10.22
N GLY A 703 -35.12 127.01 -10.44
CA GLY A 703 -35.54 125.95 -9.50
C GLY A 703 -36.43 124.83 -10.11
N VAL A 704 -36.00 123.57 -9.95
CA VAL A 704 -36.81 122.36 -9.61
C VAL A 704 -37.74 121.69 -10.69
N GLU A 705 -37.48 120.39 -10.92
CA GLU A 705 -38.37 119.22 -11.25
C GLU A 705 -39.10 118.92 -12.61
N ALA A 706 -38.79 117.70 -13.11
CA ALA A 706 -39.69 116.51 -13.34
C ALA A 706 -40.61 116.31 -14.58
N ALA A 707 -41.09 115.05 -14.71
CA ALA A 707 -42.08 114.44 -15.63
C ALA A 707 -41.71 114.32 -17.13
N GLU A 708 -42.15 113.34 -17.93
CA GLU A 708 -42.83 112.01 -17.79
C GLU A 708 -42.46 111.14 -19.04
N PHE A 709 -42.57 109.80 -19.10
CA PHE A 709 -43.74 108.98 -19.53
C PHE A 709 -44.59 109.61 -20.68
N VAL A 710 -45.11 108.93 -21.73
CA VAL A 710 -45.32 107.50 -22.11
C VAL A 710 -44.80 107.29 -23.58
N ASP A 711 -45.17 106.38 -24.51
CA ASP A 711 -46.18 105.30 -24.68
C ASP A 711 -45.67 104.12 -25.57
N SER A 712 -46.40 103.02 -25.49
CA SER A 712 -46.53 101.75 -26.22
C SER A 712 -46.32 101.70 -27.75
N ARG A 713 -46.00 100.48 -28.22
CA ARG A 713 -46.93 99.68 -29.06
C ARG A 713 -46.72 98.17 -28.90
N THR A 714 -47.82 97.42 -28.83
CA THR A 714 -47.89 95.99 -28.47
C THR A 714 -48.43 95.13 -29.62
N SER A 715 -48.18 93.82 -29.56
CA SER A 715 -48.88 92.77 -30.34
C SER A 715 -49.39 91.69 -29.40
N GLN A 716 -50.47 91.00 -29.78
CA GLN A 716 -51.37 90.30 -28.85
C GLN A 716 -51.09 88.79 -28.69
N LEU A 717 -51.42 88.27 -27.50
CA LEU A 717 -51.99 86.94 -27.33
C LEU A 717 -53.11 87.05 -26.27
N SER A 718 -54.24 86.35 -26.47
CA SER A 718 -55.45 86.55 -25.67
C SER A 718 -55.40 85.90 -24.30
N ILE A 719 -56.01 86.56 -23.31
CA ILE A 719 -56.09 86.14 -21.91
C ILE A 719 -57.58 86.15 -21.50
N PRO A 720 -58.07 85.18 -20.70
CA PRO A 720 -59.41 85.26 -20.11
C PRO A 720 -59.63 86.57 -19.33
N GLU A 721 -60.84 87.14 -19.37
CA GLU A 721 -61.04 88.55 -18.97
C GLU A 721 -61.28 88.76 -17.45
N ASP A 722 -61.46 87.69 -16.67
CA ASP A 722 -61.71 87.74 -15.22
C ASP A 722 -60.43 87.51 -14.38
N PHE A 723 -59.56 88.52 -14.31
CA PHE A 723 -58.44 88.59 -13.34
C PHE A 723 -58.49 89.93 -12.60
N GLU A 724 -58.50 89.91 -11.26
CA GLU A 724 -58.67 91.13 -10.45
C GLU A 724 -57.34 91.91 -10.26
N SER A 725 -56.19 91.28 -10.56
CA SER A 725 -54.87 91.89 -10.44
C SER A 725 -53.93 91.62 -11.64
N LYS A 726 -52.99 92.55 -11.88
CA LYS A 726 -51.90 92.37 -12.86
C LYS A 726 -50.92 91.28 -12.44
N GLU A 727 -50.64 91.11 -11.14
CA GLU A 727 -49.84 89.98 -10.65
C GLU A 727 -50.47 88.63 -11.01
N GLU A 728 -51.79 88.49 -10.89
CA GLU A 728 -52.50 87.24 -11.21
C GLU A 728 -52.43 86.94 -12.71
N MET A 729 -52.62 87.95 -13.56
CA MET A 729 -52.47 87.84 -15.01
C MET A 729 -51.05 87.39 -15.40
N VAL A 730 -50.01 87.95 -14.80
CA VAL A 730 -48.61 87.58 -15.07
C VAL A 730 -48.28 86.19 -14.51
N ALA A 731 -48.80 85.84 -13.33
CA ALA A 731 -48.67 84.50 -12.75
C ALA A 731 -49.36 83.44 -13.61
N PHE A 732 -50.57 83.72 -14.10
CA PHE A 732 -51.31 82.84 -15.02
C PHE A 732 -50.56 82.66 -16.35
N LEU A 733 -50.10 83.75 -16.98
CA LEU A 733 -49.27 83.67 -18.19
C LEU A 733 -47.98 82.86 -17.98
N THR A 734 -47.28 83.09 -16.87
CA THR A 734 -46.05 82.37 -16.54
C THR A 734 -46.33 80.88 -16.32
N SER A 735 -47.39 80.55 -15.59
CA SER A 735 -47.83 79.16 -15.37
C SER A 735 -48.27 78.49 -16.67
N ALA A 736 -48.98 79.20 -17.56
CA ALA A 736 -49.41 78.68 -18.86
C ALA A 736 -48.21 78.44 -19.79
N VAL A 737 -47.20 79.31 -19.77
CA VAL A 737 -45.92 79.08 -20.48
C VAL A 737 -45.21 77.87 -19.90
N SER A 738 -45.00 77.79 -18.58
CA SER A 738 -44.33 76.62 -17.96
C SER A 738 -45.09 75.30 -18.19
N GLN A 739 -46.42 75.33 -18.20
CA GLN A 739 -47.24 74.17 -18.56
C GLN A 739 -47.04 73.78 -20.04
N ALA A 740 -47.11 74.73 -20.97
CA ALA A 740 -46.88 74.48 -22.39
C ALA A 740 -45.45 73.99 -22.68
N GLU A 741 -44.45 74.43 -21.92
CA GLU A 741 -43.08 73.91 -22.00
C GLU A 741 -42.96 72.48 -21.44
N GLY A 742 -43.68 72.16 -20.35
CA GLY A 742 -43.79 70.81 -19.80
C GLY A 742 -44.47 69.84 -20.78
N GLU A 743 -45.63 70.21 -21.31
CA GLU A 743 -46.37 69.44 -22.32
C GLU A 743 -45.52 69.23 -23.59
N ARG A 744 -44.79 70.26 -24.05
CA ARG A 744 -43.85 70.16 -25.18
C ARG A 744 -42.74 69.13 -24.92
N GLU A 745 -42.17 69.11 -23.73
CA GLU A 745 -41.06 68.20 -23.40
C GLU A 745 -41.56 66.77 -23.09
N GLU A 746 -42.77 66.61 -22.56
CA GLU A 746 -43.42 65.30 -22.46
C GLU A 746 -43.79 64.74 -23.85
N ILE A 747 -44.35 65.56 -24.76
CA ILE A 747 -44.55 65.16 -26.16
C ILE A 747 -43.22 64.76 -26.82
N ARG A 748 -42.12 65.45 -26.50
CA ARG A 748 -40.77 65.08 -26.96
C ARG A 748 -40.33 63.72 -26.42
N HIS A 749 -40.58 63.45 -25.14
CA HIS A 749 -40.28 62.16 -24.51
C HIS A 749 -41.12 61.03 -25.12
N GLN A 750 -42.44 61.23 -25.26
CA GLN A 750 -43.34 60.30 -25.93
C GLN A 750 -42.95 60.06 -27.40
N LEU A 751 -42.47 61.07 -28.12
CA LEU A 751 -41.94 60.93 -29.48
C LEU A 751 -40.63 60.13 -29.53
N MET A 752 -39.73 60.31 -28.55
CA MET A 752 -38.51 59.50 -28.47
C MET A 752 -38.81 58.04 -28.11
N GLU A 753 -39.77 57.81 -27.21
CA GLU A 753 -40.24 56.47 -26.84
C GLU A 753 -40.98 55.79 -28.01
N LYS A 754 -41.82 56.51 -28.77
CA LYS A 754 -42.39 55.99 -30.03
C LYS A 754 -41.32 55.72 -31.09
N LYS A 755 -40.25 56.53 -31.17
CA LYS A 755 -39.08 56.24 -32.00
C LYS A 755 -38.25 55.06 -31.49
N ARG A 756 -38.30 54.70 -30.20
CA ARG A 756 -37.71 53.47 -29.66
C ARG A 756 -38.56 52.26 -30.06
N GLN A 757 -39.86 52.30 -29.77
CA GLN A 757 -40.84 51.28 -30.15
C GLN A 757 -40.85 51.00 -31.66
N CYS A 758 -40.81 52.03 -32.51
CA CYS A 758 -40.72 51.85 -33.97
C CYS A 758 -39.37 51.27 -34.43
N ARG A 759 -38.26 51.52 -33.72
CA ARG A 759 -36.96 50.88 -34.04
C ARG A 759 -36.96 49.41 -33.62
N GLU A 760 -37.53 49.08 -32.46
CA GLU A 760 -37.68 47.70 -31.99
C GLU A 760 -38.64 46.90 -32.88
N LEU A 761 -39.77 47.50 -33.30
CA LEU A 761 -40.68 46.90 -34.29
C LEU A 761 -40.01 46.75 -35.67
N LEU A 762 -39.20 47.72 -36.14
CA LEU A 762 -38.42 47.56 -37.37
C LEU A 762 -37.38 46.45 -37.25
N GLN A 763 -36.77 46.27 -36.06
CA GLN A 763 -35.80 45.22 -35.79
C GLN A 763 -36.46 43.83 -35.69
N GLN A 764 -37.68 43.76 -35.13
CA GLN A 764 -38.53 42.55 -35.13
C GLN A 764 -39.07 42.23 -36.53
N ILE A 765 -39.47 43.23 -37.33
CA ILE A 765 -39.86 43.05 -38.73
C ILE A 765 -38.65 42.63 -39.58
N ALA A 766 -37.43 43.10 -39.25
CA ALA A 766 -36.21 42.66 -39.90
C ALA A 766 -35.83 41.21 -39.53
N SER A 767 -36.00 40.79 -38.27
CA SER A 767 -35.81 39.38 -37.89
C SER A 767 -36.87 38.49 -38.52
N LEU A 768 -38.16 38.86 -38.43
CA LEU A 768 -39.26 38.13 -39.07
C LEU A 768 -39.12 38.06 -40.59
N LYS A 769 -38.66 39.12 -41.27
CA LYS A 769 -38.32 39.03 -42.70
C LYS A 769 -37.14 38.10 -42.98
N LYS A 770 -36.10 38.10 -42.13
CA LYS A 770 -34.95 37.21 -42.29
C LYS A 770 -35.33 35.74 -42.09
N GLU A 771 -36.23 35.48 -41.15
CA GLU A 771 -36.81 34.18 -40.83
C GLU A 771 -37.77 33.70 -41.93
N GLN A 772 -38.69 34.56 -42.38
CA GLN A 772 -39.62 34.29 -43.48
C GLN A 772 -38.90 34.17 -44.84
N GLN A 773 -37.78 34.85 -45.05
CA GLN A 773 -36.95 34.70 -46.26
C GLN A 773 -36.09 33.43 -46.21
N LEU A 774 -35.69 32.95 -45.03
CA LEU A 774 -35.13 31.61 -44.85
C LEU A 774 -36.18 30.52 -45.15
N GLN A 775 -37.44 30.71 -44.72
CA GLN A 775 -38.54 29.80 -45.06
C GLN A 775 -38.86 29.81 -46.58
N LEU A 776 -38.99 30.98 -47.20
CA LEU A 776 -39.33 31.09 -48.64
C LEU A 776 -38.24 30.61 -49.58
N MET A 777 -36.97 30.54 -49.15
CA MET A 777 -35.90 29.90 -49.93
C MET A 777 -35.84 28.38 -49.78
N SER A 778 -36.71 27.77 -48.95
CA SER A 778 -36.74 26.33 -48.70
C SER A 778 -37.91 25.59 -49.37
N THR A 779 -38.82 26.28 -50.08
CA THR A 779 -39.99 25.66 -50.72
C THR A 779 -40.11 26.08 -52.19
N GLY A 780 -39.48 25.31 -53.10
CA GLY A 780 -39.37 25.69 -54.52
C GLY A 780 -39.15 24.54 -55.51
N GLY A 781 -39.47 23.30 -55.16
CA GLY A 781 -39.38 22.15 -56.07
C GLY A 781 -39.64 20.80 -55.37
N SER A 782 -40.71 20.12 -55.79
CA SER A 782 -41.09 18.69 -55.59
C SER A 782 -40.17 17.80 -54.71
N ASP A 783 -40.65 17.08 -53.70
CA ASP A 783 -41.86 16.24 -53.70
C ASP A 783 -42.53 16.08 -52.32
N ALA A 784 -43.75 15.52 -52.31
CA ALA A 784 -44.64 15.50 -51.15
C ALA A 784 -44.74 14.12 -50.47
N ASP A 785 -43.86 13.85 -49.49
CA ASP A 785 -44.10 12.84 -48.42
C ASP A 785 -43.30 13.12 -47.12
N SER A 786 -42.86 14.36 -46.90
CA SER A 786 -41.99 14.70 -45.76
C SER A 786 -42.77 15.20 -44.54
N VAL A 787 -42.54 14.59 -43.38
CA VAL A 787 -43.15 14.95 -42.09
C VAL A 787 -42.82 16.41 -41.73
N PRO A 788 -43.76 17.21 -41.19
CA PRO A 788 -43.51 18.61 -40.84
C PRO A 788 -42.27 18.80 -39.97
N GLY A 789 -41.41 19.77 -40.34
CA GLY A 789 -40.10 19.98 -39.72
C GLY A 789 -40.16 20.15 -38.20
N GLU A 790 -41.18 20.84 -37.68
CA GLU A 790 -41.43 21.01 -36.24
C GLU A 790 -41.67 19.67 -35.52
N VAL A 791 -42.39 18.73 -36.17
CA VAL A 791 -42.64 17.38 -35.64
C VAL A 791 -41.37 16.53 -35.72
N HIS A 792 -40.62 16.65 -36.82
CA HIS A 792 -39.32 15.98 -36.96
C HIS A 792 -38.30 16.49 -35.92
N GLU A 793 -38.24 17.78 -35.66
CA GLU A 793 -37.30 18.38 -34.69
C GLU A 793 -37.74 18.17 -33.23
N ALA A 794 -39.05 18.16 -32.95
CA ALA A 794 -39.58 17.72 -31.65
C ALA A 794 -39.27 16.23 -31.40
N LEU A 795 -39.45 15.37 -32.40
CA LEU A 795 -39.10 13.95 -32.34
C LEU A 795 -37.58 13.75 -32.18
N LYS A 796 -36.76 14.52 -32.90
CA LYS A 796 -35.29 14.53 -32.77
C LYS A 796 -34.87 14.96 -31.38
N SER A 797 -35.42 16.04 -30.82
CA SER A 797 -35.12 16.48 -29.45
C SER A 797 -35.58 15.47 -28.40
N ALA A 798 -36.71 14.79 -28.62
CA ALA A 798 -37.16 13.69 -27.76
C ALA A 798 -36.22 12.48 -27.85
N MET A 799 -35.71 12.15 -29.05
CA MET A 799 -34.76 11.07 -29.28
C MET A 799 -33.37 11.39 -28.72
N GLU A 800 -32.89 12.64 -28.82
CA GLU A 800 -31.66 13.11 -28.19
C GLU A 800 -31.76 13.05 -26.65
N LYS A 801 -32.89 13.45 -26.07
CA LYS A 801 -33.16 13.33 -24.61
C LYS A 801 -33.26 11.86 -24.17
N LEU A 802 -33.87 11.00 -24.98
CA LEU A 802 -33.93 9.56 -24.73
C LEU A 802 -32.54 8.92 -24.84
N GLN A 803 -31.73 9.31 -25.82
CA GLN A 803 -30.36 8.86 -26.01
C GLN A 803 -29.46 9.28 -24.84
N LEU A 804 -29.52 10.54 -24.42
CA LEU A 804 -28.82 11.04 -23.22
C LEU A 804 -29.22 10.21 -21.99
N ARG A 805 -30.51 10.12 -21.69
CA ARG A 805 -31.03 9.32 -20.55
C ARG A 805 -30.62 7.85 -20.65
N PHE A 806 -30.58 7.26 -21.84
CA PHE A 806 -30.10 5.89 -22.04
C PHE A 806 -28.60 5.77 -21.80
N THR A 807 -27.78 6.70 -22.28
CA THR A 807 -26.33 6.71 -21.99
C THR A 807 -26.01 6.96 -20.52
N ASP A 808 -26.79 7.78 -19.83
CA ASP A 808 -26.63 8.04 -18.41
C ASP A 808 -27.07 6.82 -17.58
N LEU A 809 -28.22 6.20 -17.89
CA LEU A 809 -28.67 4.98 -17.23
C LEU A 809 -27.74 3.78 -17.52
N MET A 810 -27.15 3.71 -18.71
CA MET A 810 -26.13 2.70 -19.03
C MET A 810 -24.81 2.94 -18.29
N ARG A 811 -24.46 4.21 -18.00
CA ARG A 811 -23.31 4.56 -17.16
C ARG A 811 -23.58 4.23 -15.70
N GLU A 812 -24.72 4.65 -15.15
CA GLU A 812 -25.20 4.29 -13.81
C GLU A 812 -25.25 2.76 -13.63
N LYS A 813 -25.73 2.02 -14.63
CA LYS A 813 -25.73 0.55 -14.63
C LYS A 813 -24.32 -0.05 -14.68
N ALA A 814 -23.37 0.59 -15.33
CA ALA A 814 -21.96 0.16 -15.32
C ALA A 814 -21.31 0.42 -13.96
N GLU A 815 -21.48 1.62 -13.41
CA GLU A 815 -21.02 2.02 -12.07
C GLU A 815 -21.63 1.12 -10.97
N LEU A 816 -22.93 0.79 -11.07
CA LEU A 816 -23.59 -0.17 -10.18
C LEU A 816 -23.06 -1.60 -10.36
N LYS A 817 -22.70 -2.02 -11.58
CA LYS A 817 -22.13 -3.36 -11.83
C LYS A 817 -20.70 -3.47 -11.28
N GLU A 818 -19.87 -2.45 -11.51
CA GLU A 818 -18.54 -2.33 -10.90
C GLU A 818 -18.65 -2.36 -9.36
N ARG A 819 -19.62 -1.62 -8.78
CA ARG A 819 -19.88 -1.63 -7.34
C ARG A 819 -20.44 -2.95 -6.78
N VAL A 820 -21.14 -3.74 -7.60
CA VAL A 820 -21.53 -5.11 -7.22
C VAL A 820 -20.31 -6.03 -7.25
N GLU A 821 -19.45 -5.93 -8.26
CA GLU A 821 -18.19 -6.69 -8.34
C GLU A 821 -17.22 -6.32 -7.20
N GLU A 822 -17.14 -5.04 -6.81
CA GLU A 822 -16.46 -4.59 -5.59
C GLU A 822 -17.01 -5.31 -4.35
N LEU A 823 -18.34 -5.34 -4.19
CA LEU A 823 -18.99 -5.94 -3.01
C LEU A 823 -18.87 -7.47 -2.99
N GLU A 824 -18.95 -8.14 -4.14
CA GLU A 824 -18.69 -9.57 -4.28
C GLU A 824 -17.25 -9.91 -3.89
N HIS A 825 -16.26 -9.13 -4.32
CA HIS A 825 -14.86 -9.28 -3.88
C HIS A 825 -14.72 -9.11 -2.35
N HIS A 826 -15.37 -8.10 -1.76
CA HIS A 826 -15.37 -7.93 -0.30
C HIS A 826 -16.04 -9.11 0.43
N CYS A 827 -17.13 -9.66 -0.10
CA CYS A 827 -17.79 -10.85 0.45
C CYS A 827 -16.91 -12.09 0.38
N ILE A 828 -16.18 -12.30 -0.73
CA ILE A 828 -15.23 -13.40 -0.89
C ILE A 828 -14.07 -13.26 0.12
N GLN A 829 -13.52 -12.05 0.27
CA GLN A 829 -12.48 -11.79 1.27
C GLN A 829 -12.98 -12.03 2.70
N LEU A 830 -14.17 -11.52 3.05
CA LEU A 830 -14.78 -11.72 4.36
C LEU A 830 -15.13 -13.20 4.63
N SER A 831 -15.44 -13.99 3.59
CA SER A 831 -15.55 -15.45 3.72
C SER A 831 -14.21 -16.06 4.13
N GLY A 832 -13.13 -15.79 3.39
CA GLY A 832 -11.80 -16.32 3.72
C GLY A 832 -11.27 -15.85 5.09
N GLU A 833 -11.58 -14.63 5.51
CA GLU A 833 -11.31 -14.14 6.87
C GLU A 833 -12.16 -14.89 7.92
N THR A 834 -13.41 -15.24 7.61
CA THR A 834 -14.27 -16.05 8.49
C THR A 834 -13.80 -17.51 8.56
N ASP A 835 -13.38 -18.09 7.44
CA ASP A 835 -12.88 -19.47 7.33
C ASP A 835 -11.57 -19.63 8.12
N THR A 836 -10.63 -18.70 7.98
CA THR A 836 -9.37 -18.69 8.77
C THR A 836 -9.59 -18.39 10.26
N ILE A 837 -10.62 -17.62 10.63
CA ILE A 837 -11.09 -17.53 12.03
C ILE A 837 -11.65 -18.88 12.50
N GLY A 838 -12.37 -19.61 11.65
CA GLY A 838 -12.84 -20.97 11.90
C GLY A 838 -11.70 -21.96 12.16
N GLU A 839 -10.65 -21.94 11.32
CA GLU A 839 -9.42 -22.71 11.51
C GLU A 839 -8.74 -22.37 12.85
N TYR A 840 -8.61 -21.07 13.18
CA TYR A 840 -8.04 -20.65 14.46
C TYR A 840 -8.86 -21.14 15.67
N ILE A 841 -10.19 -21.13 15.56
CA ILE A 841 -11.10 -21.69 16.58
C ILE A 841 -10.88 -23.21 16.71
N ALA A 842 -10.75 -23.95 15.60
CA ALA A 842 -10.50 -25.39 15.61
C ALA A 842 -9.12 -25.74 16.23
N LEU A 843 -8.07 -24.99 15.84
CA LEU A 843 -6.73 -25.11 16.42
C LEU A 843 -6.73 -24.82 17.92
N TYR A 844 -7.42 -23.76 18.36
CA TYR A 844 -7.56 -23.42 19.78
C TYR A 844 -8.35 -24.49 20.56
N GLN A 845 -9.41 -25.06 19.98
CA GLN A 845 -10.14 -26.18 20.58
C GLN A 845 -9.27 -27.42 20.73
N SER A 846 -8.50 -27.78 19.70
CA SER A 846 -7.54 -28.90 19.72
C SER A 846 -6.45 -28.68 20.78
N GLN A 847 -5.80 -27.51 20.79
CA GLN A 847 -4.79 -27.14 21.79
C GLN A 847 -5.38 -27.20 23.21
N ARG A 848 -6.60 -26.70 23.42
CA ARG A 848 -7.31 -26.75 24.71
C ARG A 848 -7.68 -28.18 25.12
N ALA A 849 -7.97 -29.07 24.17
CA ALA A 849 -8.18 -30.50 24.44
C ALA A 849 -6.88 -31.17 24.90
N ILE A 850 -5.76 -30.90 24.22
CA ILE A 850 -4.42 -31.40 24.58
C ILE A 850 -3.98 -30.89 25.97
N LEU A 851 -4.24 -29.62 26.31
CA LEU A 851 -3.98 -29.10 27.65
C LEU A 851 -4.85 -29.75 28.72
N LYS A 852 -6.15 -29.96 28.45
CA LYS A 852 -7.03 -30.71 29.37
C LYS A 852 -6.55 -32.14 29.57
N GLN A 853 -6.09 -32.81 28.51
CA GLN A 853 -5.61 -34.18 28.58
C GLN A 853 -4.33 -34.29 29.43
N ARG A 854 -3.33 -33.42 29.20
CA ARG A 854 -2.14 -33.32 30.06
C ARG A 854 -2.43 -32.82 31.48
N HIS A 855 -3.60 -32.23 31.75
CA HIS A 855 -4.04 -31.91 33.11
C HIS A 855 -4.54 -33.18 33.81
N ARG A 856 -5.43 -33.95 33.16
CA ARG A 856 -5.90 -35.25 33.67
C ARG A 856 -4.75 -36.20 33.97
N GLU A 857 -3.80 -36.35 33.05
CA GLU A 857 -2.64 -37.23 33.23
C GLU A 857 -1.80 -36.84 34.46
N LYS A 858 -1.72 -35.55 34.79
CA LYS A 858 -1.10 -35.06 36.02
C LYS A 858 -1.96 -35.30 37.25
N GLU A 859 -3.27 -35.10 37.17
CA GLU A 859 -4.21 -35.43 38.25
C GLU A 859 -4.17 -36.94 38.56
N ASP A 860 -4.20 -37.80 37.55
CA ASP A 860 -4.09 -39.26 37.66
C ASP A 860 -2.73 -39.71 38.20
N TYR A 861 -1.65 -38.97 37.93
CA TYR A 861 -0.35 -39.20 38.54
C TYR A 861 -0.31 -38.76 40.02
N ILE A 862 -0.87 -37.59 40.34
CA ILE A 862 -0.99 -37.09 41.72
C ILE A 862 -1.89 -38.01 42.55
N ASN A 863 -2.98 -38.51 41.99
CA ASN A 863 -3.89 -39.47 42.63
C ASN A 863 -3.20 -40.81 42.92
N ARG A 864 -2.41 -41.33 41.98
CA ARG A 864 -1.57 -42.52 42.21
C ARG A 864 -0.54 -42.29 43.32
N LEU A 865 0.21 -41.19 43.27
CA LEU A 865 1.20 -40.83 44.29
C LEU A 865 0.56 -40.59 45.68
N ALA A 866 -0.67 -40.08 45.74
CA ALA A 866 -1.43 -39.95 46.96
C ALA A 866 -1.89 -41.32 47.52
N GLN A 867 -2.30 -42.24 46.64
CA GLN A 867 -2.61 -43.62 47.03
C GLN A 867 -1.36 -44.35 47.54
N ASP A 868 -0.24 -44.30 46.81
CA ASP A 868 1.04 -44.92 47.22
C ASP A 868 1.52 -44.41 48.59
N LYS A 869 1.30 -43.12 48.87
CA LYS A 869 1.60 -42.50 50.17
C LYS A 869 0.69 -43.03 51.29
N GLU A 870 -0.58 -43.30 51.02
CA GLU A 870 -1.51 -43.85 52.01
C GLU A 870 -1.30 -45.36 52.21
N ASP A 871 -1.05 -46.13 51.14
CA ASP A 871 -0.57 -47.52 51.20
C ASP A 871 0.72 -47.63 52.05
N MET A 872 1.68 -46.73 51.84
CA MET A 872 2.92 -46.67 52.62
C MET A 872 2.64 -46.32 54.09
N LYS A 873 1.74 -45.38 54.36
CA LYS A 873 1.30 -45.03 55.72
C LYS A 873 0.62 -46.20 56.43
N MET A 874 -0.20 -46.98 55.73
CA MET A 874 -0.80 -48.20 56.27
C MET A 874 0.25 -49.29 56.56
N LYS A 875 1.21 -49.52 55.66
CA LYS A 875 2.35 -50.42 55.91
C LYS A 875 3.20 -49.98 57.11
N LEU A 876 3.42 -48.68 57.29
CA LEU A 876 4.15 -48.15 58.45
C LEU A 876 3.38 -48.31 59.76
N LEU A 877 2.04 -48.28 59.73
CA LEU A 877 1.20 -48.57 60.89
C LEU A 877 1.22 -50.07 61.24
N GLU A 878 1.12 -50.97 60.26
CA GLU A 878 1.28 -52.43 60.48
C GLU A 878 2.68 -52.74 61.05
N LEU A 879 3.73 -52.12 60.49
CA LEU A 879 5.10 -52.25 60.99
C LEU A 879 5.22 -51.77 62.44
N HIS A 880 4.58 -50.65 62.80
CA HIS A 880 4.57 -50.15 64.17
C HIS A 880 3.85 -51.11 65.13
N GLU A 881 2.70 -51.66 64.73
CA GLU A 881 1.98 -52.65 65.54
C GLU A 881 2.80 -53.93 65.74
N LEU A 882 3.42 -54.46 64.69
CA LEU A 882 4.30 -55.63 64.77
C LEU A 882 5.51 -55.38 65.67
N VAL A 883 6.13 -54.20 65.61
CA VAL A 883 7.25 -53.82 66.50
C VAL A 883 6.77 -53.69 67.95
N MET A 884 5.61 -53.11 68.20
CA MET A 884 5.03 -53.04 69.55
C MET A 884 4.71 -54.45 70.09
N ARG A 885 4.22 -55.36 69.22
CA ARG A 885 3.98 -56.77 69.55
C ARG A 885 5.28 -57.49 69.91
N LEU A 886 6.34 -57.34 69.10
CA LEU A 886 7.67 -57.92 69.37
C LEU A 886 8.28 -57.39 70.68
N VAL A 887 8.11 -56.10 70.98
CA VAL A 887 8.53 -55.51 72.26
C VAL A 887 7.73 -56.08 73.43
N GLY A 888 6.42 -56.31 73.25
CA GLY A 888 5.58 -57.03 74.21
C GLY A 888 6.07 -58.46 74.45
N GLU A 889 6.21 -59.26 73.40
CA GLU A 889 6.69 -60.65 73.42
C GLU A 889 8.06 -60.78 74.10
N ARG A 890 8.99 -59.84 73.82
CA ARG A 890 10.30 -59.76 74.46
C ARG A 890 10.21 -59.35 75.94
N ASN A 891 9.34 -58.40 76.30
CA ASN A 891 9.15 -57.98 77.69
C ASN A 891 8.49 -59.10 78.53
N ASP A 892 7.58 -59.86 77.91
CA ASP A 892 6.99 -61.09 78.44
C ASP A 892 8.07 -62.14 78.71
N TRP A 893 8.96 -62.38 77.73
CA TRP A 893 10.09 -63.29 77.87
C TRP A 893 11.06 -62.84 78.96
N TYR A 894 11.35 -61.54 79.05
CA TYR A 894 12.17 -60.97 80.11
C TYR A 894 11.52 -61.12 81.49
N THR A 895 10.20 -60.93 81.60
CA THR A 895 9.45 -61.15 82.85
C THR A 895 9.49 -62.63 83.27
N LYS A 896 9.31 -63.55 82.32
CA LYS A 896 9.43 -65.00 82.54
C LYS A 896 10.86 -65.39 82.95
N TYR A 897 11.89 -64.78 82.35
CA TYR A 897 13.29 -64.96 82.71
C TYR A 897 13.63 -64.41 84.10
N MET A 898 13.10 -63.24 84.48
CA MET A 898 13.26 -62.67 85.82
C MET A 898 12.57 -63.53 86.89
N MET A 899 11.40 -64.10 86.62
CA MET A 899 10.77 -65.06 87.52
C MET A 899 11.55 -66.38 87.62
N ALA A 900 12.10 -66.88 86.51
CA ALA A 900 12.91 -68.11 86.51
C ALA A 900 14.28 -67.94 87.20
N THR A 901 14.81 -66.72 87.26
CA THR A 901 16.06 -66.40 87.98
C THR A 901 15.84 -66.04 89.46
N GLN A 902 14.62 -65.67 89.86
CA GLN A 902 14.24 -65.50 91.28
C GLN A 902 13.91 -66.81 92.01
N THR A 903 13.93 -67.96 91.32
CA THR A 903 13.66 -69.29 91.89
C THR A 903 14.92 -70.12 92.21
N GLY A 904 16.07 -69.46 92.40
CA GLY A 904 17.36 -70.10 92.73
C GLY A 904 17.89 -69.80 94.14
N GLU A 905 17.96 -70.86 94.97
CA GLU A 905 18.59 -70.95 96.31
C GLU A 905 18.02 -70.12 97.50
N PRO A 906 18.23 -70.55 98.77
CA PRO A 906 17.31 -70.20 99.87
C PRO A 906 17.91 -69.70 101.20
N GLN A 907 17.05 -69.05 102.01
CA GLN A 907 17.12 -68.87 103.48
C GLN A 907 18.23 -67.94 104.07
N PRO A 908 18.08 -67.46 105.33
CA PRO A 908 16.90 -66.74 105.83
C PRO A 908 17.27 -65.49 106.70
N GLY A 909 16.43 -64.45 106.74
CA GLY A 909 16.67 -63.30 107.61
C GLY A 909 15.56 -62.25 107.74
N HIS A 910 15.08 -62.07 108.96
CA HIS A 910 14.36 -60.91 109.51
C HIS A 910 15.08 -59.57 109.17
N GLU A 911 14.49 -58.39 109.00
CA GLU A 911 13.12 -57.82 109.11
C GLU A 911 13.14 -56.49 108.27
N ARG A 912 12.06 -55.82 107.82
CA ARG A 912 10.85 -55.34 108.53
C ARG A 912 9.67 -55.04 107.58
N GLU A 913 8.48 -54.98 108.18
CA GLU A 913 7.22 -54.37 107.68
C GLU A 913 7.34 -52.82 107.65
N ALA A 914 6.46 -51.97 107.10
CA ALA A 914 5.17 -52.02 106.38
C ALA A 914 5.10 -50.75 105.46
N GLY A 915 4.14 -50.48 104.57
CA GLY A 915 2.89 -51.16 104.19
C GLY A 915 1.69 -50.20 104.03
N ALA A 916 1.54 -49.54 102.86
CA ALA A 916 0.37 -48.76 102.40
C ALA A 916 0.50 -48.55 100.86
N GLN A 917 -0.46 -48.93 99.99
CA GLN A 917 -1.68 -48.20 99.57
C GLN A 917 -1.41 -46.87 98.81
N VAL A 918 -2.06 -46.53 97.68
CA VAL A 918 -3.05 -47.23 96.82
C VAL A 918 -3.04 -46.67 95.37
N ASP A 919 -3.81 -47.26 94.47
CA ASP A 919 -4.02 -46.98 93.01
C ASP A 919 -3.86 -45.54 92.46
N GLY A 920 -3.53 -45.45 91.15
CA GLY A 920 -4.30 -44.57 90.27
C GLY A 920 -3.63 -43.95 89.03
N VAL A 921 -4.24 -44.19 87.86
CA VAL A 921 -4.38 -43.27 86.70
C VAL A 921 -3.18 -43.00 85.76
N PHE A 922 -3.27 -43.64 84.60
CA PHE A 922 -2.89 -43.22 83.23
C PHE A 922 -2.78 -41.69 82.98
N GLU A 923 -1.72 -41.20 82.31
CA GLU A 923 -1.76 -40.70 80.91
C GLU A 923 -0.47 -40.02 80.38
N SER A 924 -0.25 -40.18 79.07
CA SER A 924 0.32 -39.25 78.07
C SER A 924 1.37 -38.18 78.43
N ASN A 925 2.57 -38.29 77.83
CA ASN A 925 3.16 -37.31 76.87
C ASN A 925 4.62 -37.69 76.50
N ALA A 926 5.25 -37.23 75.41
CA ALA A 926 4.90 -37.05 73.98
C ALA A 926 6.10 -36.38 73.26
N SER A 927 6.35 -36.68 71.98
CA SER A 927 7.37 -36.05 71.08
C SER A 927 8.85 -36.31 71.44
N LYS A 928 9.72 -36.81 70.54
CA LYS A 928 10.22 -36.35 69.21
C LYS A 928 11.35 -35.31 69.30
N VAL A 929 12.33 -35.23 68.37
CA VAL A 929 13.04 -36.19 67.47
C VAL A 929 14.02 -35.34 66.63
N ALA A 930 15.20 -35.89 66.30
CA ALA A 930 16.17 -35.43 65.28
C ALA A 930 16.78 -34.01 65.39
N ASP A 931 18.11 -33.97 65.29
CA ASP A 931 18.92 -32.85 64.78
C ASP A 931 20.20 -33.45 64.14
N LEU A 932 21.04 -32.61 63.50
CA LEU A 932 22.34 -32.88 62.86
C LEU A 932 22.33 -33.45 61.41
N ARG A 933 22.26 -32.51 60.46
CA ARG A 933 23.33 -32.19 59.46
C ARG A 933 24.17 -33.32 58.84
N GLU A 934 24.00 -33.50 57.52
CA GLU A 934 24.93 -33.02 56.47
C GLU A 934 26.44 -33.37 56.57
N VAL A 935 27.01 -33.99 55.51
CA VAL A 935 28.24 -33.56 54.77
C VAL A 935 28.72 -34.62 53.73
N SER A 936 28.80 -34.21 52.45
CA SER A 936 29.77 -34.52 51.37
C SER A 936 30.21 -35.95 50.91
N LEU A 937 29.97 -36.17 49.60
CA LEU A 937 30.95 -36.43 48.51
C LEU A 937 31.40 -37.85 48.05
N THR A 938 31.46 -37.93 46.71
CA THR A 938 32.35 -38.73 45.81
C THR A 938 32.26 -40.25 45.75
N ASP A 939 31.77 -40.73 44.61
CA ASP A 939 31.99 -42.10 44.09
C ASP A 939 33.38 -42.27 43.45
N GLY A 940 33.86 -43.51 43.44
CA GLY A 940 34.86 -44.05 42.51
C GLY A 940 34.24 -45.18 41.67
N PRO A 941 34.80 -45.50 40.48
CA PRO A 941 34.06 -46.22 39.45
C PRO A 941 33.96 -47.74 39.65
N GLU A 942 32.85 -48.32 39.19
CA GLU A 942 32.71 -49.76 38.91
C GLU A 942 33.44 -50.16 37.61
N VAL A 943 33.67 -51.46 37.44
CA VAL A 943 34.24 -52.07 36.22
C VAL A 943 33.44 -53.35 35.91
N ASP A 944 33.16 -53.60 34.62
CA ASP A 944 32.28 -54.68 34.14
C ASP A 944 32.69 -56.10 34.57
N ALA A 945 31.68 -56.94 34.82
CA ALA A 945 31.81 -58.41 34.76
C ALA A 945 30.51 -59.05 34.25
N VAL A 946 30.58 -59.70 33.08
CA VAL A 946 29.45 -60.39 32.44
C VAL A 946 29.14 -61.72 33.13
N ALA A 947 27.86 -61.99 33.41
CA ALA A 947 27.41 -63.24 34.02
C ALA A 947 26.66 -64.14 33.01
N SER A 948 27.32 -65.18 32.52
CA SER A 948 26.69 -66.26 31.73
C SER A 948 25.85 -67.17 32.63
N GLN A 949 24.60 -67.45 32.25
CA GLN A 949 23.75 -68.40 32.99
C GLN A 949 23.89 -69.84 32.47
N SER A 950 24.03 -70.78 33.41
CA SER A 950 23.74 -72.20 33.19
C SER A 950 23.13 -72.76 34.48
N HIS A 951 22.11 -73.62 34.37
CA HIS A 951 21.38 -74.15 35.51
C HIS A 951 22.06 -75.41 36.08
N PRO A 952 22.11 -75.57 37.42
CA PRO A 952 22.71 -76.74 38.07
C PRO A 952 21.73 -77.90 38.27
N SER A 953 22.26 -79.09 38.55
CA SER A 953 21.52 -80.26 39.03
C SER A 953 22.12 -80.80 40.36
N HIS A 954 21.33 -81.57 41.09
CA HIS A 954 21.54 -81.93 42.51
C HIS A 954 22.82 -82.72 42.84
N SER A 955 23.44 -82.42 43.99
CA SER A 955 23.43 -83.35 45.15
C SER A 955 23.97 -82.74 46.47
N ASP A 956 23.47 -83.27 47.59
CA ASP A 956 23.76 -83.00 49.03
C ASP A 956 25.12 -83.60 49.51
N PRO A 957 25.58 -83.49 50.80
CA PRO A 957 24.98 -82.85 52.00
C PRO A 957 25.90 -82.04 52.95
N GLN A 958 25.27 -81.56 54.05
CA GLN A 958 25.79 -81.32 55.42
C GLN A 958 26.53 -80.01 55.79
N GLY A 959 25.79 -79.15 56.51
CA GLY A 959 26.28 -78.14 57.46
C GLY A 959 25.18 -77.81 58.50
N PRO A 960 25.49 -77.46 59.77
CA PRO A 960 24.46 -77.35 60.82
C PRO A 960 23.56 -76.10 60.73
N GLN A 961 22.30 -76.23 61.17
CA GLN A 961 21.35 -75.11 61.24
C GLN A 961 21.63 -74.13 62.42
N PRO A 962 21.47 -72.82 62.22
CA PRO A 962 21.30 -71.85 63.31
C PRO A 962 19.84 -71.84 63.83
N ALA A 963 19.65 -71.28 65.03
CA ALA A 963 18.40 -71.29 65.79
C ALA A 963 17.17 -70.67 65.07
N PRO A 964 15.93 -71.11 65.43
CA PRO A 964 14.70 -70.61 64.79
C PRO A 964 14.50 -69.11 65.03
N ARG A 965 14.20 -68.38 63.96
CA ARG A 965 13.86 -66.95 64.02
C ARG A 965 12.41 -66.77 64.47
N ASP A 966 12.22 -65.88 65.44
CA ASP A 966 10.93 -65.38 65.92
C ASP A 966 9.95 -65.06 64.77
N PRO A 967 8.69 -65.55 64.79
CA PRO A 967 7.74 -65.35 63.70
C PRO A 967 7.32 -63.88 63.51
N THR A 968 7.21 -63.11 64.59
CA THR A 968 6.90 -61.66 64.53
C THR A 968 8.06 -60.93 63.87
N ALA A 969 9.30 -61.29 64.20
CA ALA A 969 10.49 -60.75 63.53
C ALA A 969 10.58 -61.14 62.04
N GLN A 970 10.14 -62.34 61.66
CA GLN A 970 10.06 -62.74 60.24
C GLN A 970 9.01 -61.91 59.47
N GLN A 971 7.86 -61.61 60.08
CA GLN A 971 6.83 -60.77 59.44
C GLN A 971 7.29 -59.32 59.28
N ILE A 972 7.97 -58.75 60.29
CA ILE A 972 8.63 -57.44 60.22
C ILE A 972 9.64 -57.39 59.06
N LEU A 973 10.50 -58.41 58.91
CA LEU A 973 11.49 -58.47 57.83
C LEU A 973 10.85 -58.61 56.43
N ARG A 974 9.68 -59.26 56.32
CA ARG A 974 8.92 -59.30 55.05
C ARG A 974 8.34 -57.92 54.72
N LEU A 975 7.66 -57.29 55.67
CA LEU A 975 7.02 -55.99 55.48
C LEU A 975 8.04 -54.88 55.18
N LEU A 976 9.21 -54.90 55.83
CA LEU A 976 10.32 -54.00 55.50
C LEU A 976 10.81 -54.19 54.05
N ARG A 977 10.92 -55.42 53.55
CA ARG A 977 11.29 -55.69 52.15
C ARG A 977 10.21 -55.19 51.17
N GLU A 978 8.94 -55.27 51.55
CA GLU A 978 7.81 -54.73 50.77
C GLU A 978 7.64 -53.20 50.86
N ILE A 979 8.28 -52.55 51.84
CA ILE A 979 8.43 -51.09 51.93
C ILE A 979 9.62 -50.65 51.09
N GLN A 980 10.74 -51.40 51.13
CA GLN A 980 11.99 -51.06 50.46
C GLN A 980 11.91 -51.24 48.92
N ASN A 981 11.19 -52.27 48.44
CA ASN A 981 11.08 -52.59 47.02
C ASN A 981 9.63 -52.46 46.48
N PRO A 982 9.06 -51.24 46.37
CA PRO A 982 7.70 -51.04 45.87
C PRO A 982 7.53 -51.46 44.40
N GLN A 983 8.61 -51.45 43.61
CA GLN A 983 8.60 -51.81 42.19
C GLN A 983 8.16 -53.25 41.91
N ASN A 984 8.15 -54.17 42.89
CA ASN A 984 7.67 -55.54 42.68
C ASN A 984 6.13 -55.66 42.52
N ARG A 985 5.37 -54.56 42.59
CA ARG A 985 3.95 -54.51 42.19
C ARG A 985 3.79 -54.21 40.68
N VAL A 986 4.38 -55.02 39.81
CA VAL A 986 4.14 -54.93 38.35
C VAL A 986 2.90 -55.75 37.96
N GLY A 987 1.77 -55.06 37.75
CA GLY A 987 0.76 -55.53 36.81
C GLY A 987 1.22 -55.22 35.37
N PRO A 988 0.81 -56.00 34.36
CA PRO A 988 1.26 -55.78 32.98
C PRO A 988 0.76 -54.45 32.42
N LEU A 989 1.47 -53.93 31.41
CA LEU A 989 1.22 -52.68 30.66
C LEU A 989 1.66 -51.36 31.33
N SER A 990 2.98 -51.13 31.43
CA SER A 990 3.63 -49.93 30.86
C SER A 990 5.16 -50.02 30.98
N GLU A 991 5.84 -50.45 29.91
CA GLU A 991 7.26 -50.11 29.73
C GLU A 991 7.35 -48.66 29.24
N THR A 992 7.71 -47.74 30.14
CA THR A 992 8.04 -46.36 29.77
C THR A 992 9.55 -46.19 29.88
N PRO A 993 10.29 -45.99 28.78
CA PRO A 993 11.75 -45.86 28.84
C PRO A 993 12.12 -44.52 29.52
N CYS A 994 12.73 -44.58 30.69
CA CYS A 994 13.34 -43.42 31.33
C CYS A 994 14.62 -43.02 30.57
N ILE A 995 14.50 -42.07 29.65
CA ILE A 995 15.64 -41.42 29.00
C ILE A 995 16.35 -40.54 30.05
N PRO A 996 17.63 -40.78 30.39
CA PRO A 996 18.34 -40.00 31.39
C PRO A 996 18.84 -38.67 30.81
N PHE A 997 18.30 -37.56 31.29
CA PHE A 997 18.77 -36.22 30.92
C PHE A 997 20.05 -35.86 31.70
N PHE A 998 21.19 -35.86 31.01
CA PHE A 998 22.45 -35.36 31.55
C PHE A 998 22.63 -33.87 31.24
N TYR A 999 22.74 -33.05 32.29
CA TYR A 999 23.11 -31.64 32.15
C TYR A 999 24.63 -31.49 32.24
N ARG A 1000 25.25 -30.92 31.20
CA ARG A 1000 26.61 -30.37 31.26
C ARG A 1000 26.55 -28.94 30.75
N VAL A 1001 27.10 -28.01 31.54
CA VAL A 1001 27.26 -26.62 31.15
C VAL A 1001 28.52 -26.50 30.27
N ASP A 1002 28.37 -25.85 29.13
CA ASP A 1002 29.46 -25.48 28.21
C ASP A 1002 30.15 -24.19 28.71
N GLU A 1003 31.37 -23.87 28.27
CA GLU A 1003 32.16 -22.72 28.79
C GLU A 1003 31.53 -21.33 28.52
N ASN A 1004 30.34 -21.29 27.92
CA ASN A 1004 29.57 -20.10 27.55
C ASN A 1004 28.15 -20.06 28.18
N ASP A 1005 27.88 -20.84 29.24
CA ASP A 1005 26.59 -20.93 29.96
C ASP A 1005 25.36 -21.40 29.13
N GLU A 1006 25.55 -21.90 27.91
CA GLU A 1006 24.47 -22.47 27.09
C GLU A 1006 24.15 -23.93 27.45
N VAL A 1007 22.90 -24.20 27.84
CA VAL A 1007 22.41 -25.57 28.09
C VAL A 1007 21.94 -26.23 26.79
N LYS A 1008 22.78 -27.10 26.22
CA LYS A 1008 22.44 -27.91 25.03
C LYS A 1008 21.88 -29.27 25.44
N LEU A 1009 20.63 -29.53 25.05
CA LEU A 1009 19.99 -30.85 25.21
C LEU A 1009 20.51 -31.82 24.13
N LEU A 1010 21.33 -32.78 24.56
CA LEU A 1010 21.65 -33.97 23.76
C LEU A 1010 20.66 -35.08 24.11
N VAL A 1011 19.93 -35.54 23.10
CA VAL A 1011 19.14 -36.78 23.14
C VAL A 1011 19.96 -37.83 22.36
N VAL A 1012 20.01 -39.04 22.91
CA VAL A 1012 20.60 -40.24 22.30
C VAL A 1012 19.51 -41.29 22.20
#